data_AF-A0A0G0F1L0-F1
#
_entry.id   AF-A0A0G0F1L0-F1
#
_cell.length_a   1.000
_cell.length_b   1.000
_cell.length_c   1.000
_cell.angle_alpha   90.00
_cell.angle_beta   90.00
_cell.angle_gamma   90.00
#
_symmetry.space_group_name_H-M   'P 1'
#
loop_
_entity.id
_entity.type
_entity.pdbx_description
1 polymer ?
#
loop_
_entity_poly.entity_id
_entity_poly.type
_entity_poly.pdbx_seq_one_letter_code
_entity_poly.pdbx_strand_id
1 'polypeptide(L)'
;MKNNNNILFIGILVLISNSKIFAGNLVGTSGLNYTTAHNVFRSGQSATGFVRMTNGFTVATPEFGLGSSHGSIAYLDTCLSVSGGIDLRTTNTIYLRADLTLDNGVTFSSGGSIYGNDRALILNGNLTIPANSSLHIGGKIIIEGNGNTLTLGNNSQLFIDADATLTLRNIIIKNTKNYLYDAPIKFATSGSQLALDNTILNFVNDFYFDRGSIFFHNDVIFTGTCAFIYKSCQPSFITNGTTLNFDVNTIFDFSPPTTGSPQFLAKDLLVMQDATSQLYLNCSTLKTTMTGLRLTKGEVLFDNSITITTAASLRVSGTTSTVIKQAFGTEVRHVAWSQDGRFLIVSGNNSTQDISIYRFNGTSLTYQNGIDYTTQGYCTSLSYDGKFLATGGNDTSTDLKIYNFPCSLGSLITSLGYTTSYPLTIAWHPNGKYLLVGGNEFATSVDLILYKFNGRILLQVDSENFATGPDCIDWHPSGNFVAVGPQSSTRDLTIFSFDEVNYLVEKTRMDLGAVATSGVKWRPDGNFIAITTNNATRGIVVYSFTGSTLFEVAYTSYGTGAQSLSWSPDGRYLAVAGTNVGAALTIYEFTGTNLNVLKQIPFCATAYAVAWHPNGRYIAVGGITPSTGNEELEVFEVAFGSELFNQAVSNSLIFGNSSLGSIYDLNVRALAGANIEYDGILNYDCVA
;
A
#
# COMPACT_ATOMS: atom_id res chain seq x y z
N MET A 1 -9.36 -24.32 85.78
CA MET A 1 -8.65 -23.66 84.65
C MET A 1 -9.50 -22.44 84.31
N LYS A 2 -9.15 -21.24 84.79
CA LYS A 2 -8.32 -20.20 84.10
C LYS A 2 -8.90 -19.86 82.71
N ASN A 3 -9.21 -18.61 82.36
CA ASN A 3 -9.08 -17.35 83.11
C ASN A 3 -10.06 -16.27 82.60
N ASN A 4 -10.38 -15.28 83.45
CA ASN A 4 -11.14 -14.08 83.10
C ASN A 4 -10.30 -13.08 82.26
N ASN A 5 -10.92 -12.15 81.53
CA ASN A 5 -10.96 -10.73 81.93
C ASN A 5 -11.70 -9.79 80.96
N ASN A 6 -12.15 -8.67 81.53
CA ASN A 6 -12.86 -7.57 80.85
C ASN A 6 -11.91 -6.55 80.19
N ILE A 7 -12.30 -6.08 79.00
CA ILE A 7 -12.47 -4.67 78.57
C ILE A 7 -12.03 -3.60 79.63
N LEU A 8 -11.19 -2.58 79.38
CA LEU A 8 -11.47 -1.36 78.57
C LEU A 8 -10.24 -0.37 78.53
N PHE A 9 -10.00 0.29 77.38
CA PHE A 9 -9.21 1.53 77.09
C PHE A 9 -7.73 1.72 77.55
N ILE A 10 -6.84 2.10 76.61
CA ILE A 10 -6.39 3.48 76.28
C ILE A 10 -5.60 3.42 74.94
N GLY A 11 -5.67 4.47 74.11
CA GLY A 11 -5.25 4.41 72.70
C GLY A 11 -3.79 4.76 72.39
N ILE A 12 -3.39 4.52 71.13
CA ILE A 12 -2.18 5.07 70.51
C ILE A 12 -2.58 5.79 69.22
N LEU A 13 -2.15 7.05 69.11
CA LEU A 13 -2.22 7.87 67.91
C LEU A 13 -1.19 7.35 66.90
N VAL A 14 -1.62 6.89 65.72
CA VAL A 14 -0.71 6.62 64.60
C VAL A 14 -1.02 7.58 63.46
N LEU A 15 -0.12 8.53 63.24
CA LEU A 15 -0.07 9.30 62.00
C LEU A 15 0.29 8.34 60.86
N ILE A 16 -0.65 8.11 59.93
CA ILE A 16 -0.36 7.49 58.64
C ILE A 16 -0.42 8.60 57.59
N SER A 17 0.73 9.20 57.31
CA SER A 17 0.93 10.05 56.14
C SER A 17 1.09 9.20 54.88
N ASN A 18 0.56 9.70 53.76
CA ASN A 18 0.85 9.23 52.39
C ASN A 18 0.53 7.76 52.07
N SER A 19 -0.69 7.31 52.34
CA SER A 19 -1.30 6.27 51.50
C SER A 19 -1.60 6.84 50.11
N LYS A 20 -0.77 6.52 49.10
CA LYS A 20 -1.16 6.67 47.69
C LYS A 20 -2.41 5.81 47.47
N ILE A 21 -3.56 6.42 47.27
CA ILE A 21 -4.80 5.71 46.94
C ILE A 21 -4.66 5.23 45.49
N PHE A 22 -4.23 3.99 45.30
CA PHE A 22 -4.21 3.34 44.00
C PHE A 22 -5.66 3.04 43.58
N ALA A 23 -6.14 3.70 42.54
CA ALA A 23 -7.53 3.60 42.08
C ALA A 23 -7.83 2.21 41.48
N GLY A 24 -8.44 1.33 42.27
CA GLY A 24 -9.00 0.07 41.81
C GLY A 24 -10.40 0.25 41.23
N ASN A 25 -10.48 0.76 39.99
CA ASN A 25 -11.69 1.28 39.33
C ASN A 25 -12.24 2.58 39.97
N LEU A 26 -12.70 3.49 39.11
CA LEU A 26 -13.49 4.66 39.50
C LEU A 26 -14.92 4.44 39.05
N VAL A 27 -15.87 4.46 39.98
CA VAL A 27 -17.30 4.28 39.68
C VAL A 27 -18.07 5.46 40.24
N GLY A 28 -18.76 6.21 39.37
CA GLY A 28 -19.71 7.26 39.72
C GLY A 28 -21.12 6.78 39.39
N THR A 29 -21.89 6.35 40.39
CA THR A 29 -23.21 5.74 40.19
C THR A 29 -24.30 6.79 39.93
N SER A 30 -24.85 7.39 40.98
CA SER A 30 -25.84 8.49 40.91
C SER A 30 -25.30 9.81 41.45
N GLY A 31 -24.14 9.79 42.11
CA GLY A 31 -23.41 10.96 42.58
C GLY A 31 -22.17 11.24 41.72
N LEU A 32 -21.87 12.51 41.53
CA LEU A 32 -20.67 12.98 40.83
C LEU A 32 -19.42 12.66 41.65
N ASN A 33 -18.53 11.84 41.09
CA ASN A 33 -17.24 11.51 41.71
C ASN A 33 -16.14 12.39 41.09
N TYR A 34 -15.58 13.30 41.88
CA TYR A 34 -14.62 14.31 41.43
C TYR A 34 -13.23 14.00 41.99
N THR A 35 -12.29 13.62 41.12
CA THR A 35 -10.91 13.28 41.53
C THR A 35 -9.95 14.40 41.17
N THR A 36 -9.35 15.03 42.18
CA THR A 36 -8.26 16.03 42.04
C THR A 36 -6.86 15.41 42.05
N ALA A 37 -6.74 14.15 42.50
CA ALA A 37 -5.50 13.39 42.40
C ALA A 37 -5.29 12.92 40.95
N HIS A 38 -4.03 12.77 40.55
CA HIS A 38 -3.68 12.12 39.29
C HIS A 38 -3.99 10.61 39.40
N ASN A 39 -4.81 10.08 38.49
CA ASN A 39 -5.23 8.69 38.54
C ASN A 39 -4.22 7.78 37.83
N VAL A 40 -4.13 6.51 38.24
CA VAL A 40 -3.29 5.51 37.57
C VAL A 40 -4.10 4.24 37.34
N PHE A 41 -4.45 3.97 36.09
CA PHE A 41 -5.12 2.75 35.68
C PHE A 41 -4.10 1.66 35.32
N ARG A 42 -4.39 0.42 35.71
CA ARG A 42 -3.71 -0.80 35.30
C ARG A 42 -4.63 -1.63 34.41
N SER A 43 -4.09 -2.64 33.73
CA SER A 43 -4.88 -3.45 32.79
C SER A 43 -6.17 -4.00 33.39
N GLY A 44 -7.28 -3.81 32.69
CA GLY A 44 -8.61 -4.25 33.12
C GLY A 44 -9.37 -3.22 33.96
N GLN A 45 -8.72 -2.16 34.43
CA GLN A 45 -9.38 -1.15 35.26
C GLN A 45 -10.20 -0.15 34.44
N SER A 46 -11.18 0.48 35.08
CA SER A 46 -12.15 1.35 34.42
C SER A 46 -12.46 2.65 35.17
N ALA A 47 -12.96 3.65 34.43
CA ALA A 47 -13.72 4.77 34.95
C ALA A 47 -15.13 4.71 34.37
N THR A 48 -16.16 4.55 35.20
CA THR A 48 -17.55 4.32 34.76
C THR A 48 -18.52 5.33 35.39
N GLY A 49 -19.47 5.83 34.60
CA GLY A 49 -20.51 6.77 35.01
C GLY A 49 -20.00 8.19 35.28
N PHE A 50 -20.53 8.86 36.31
CA PHE A 50 -20.28 10.27 36.60
C PHE A 50 -18.91 10.51 37.29
N VAL A 51 -17.81 10.27 36.59
CA VAL A 51 -16.42 10.40 37.10
C VAL A 51 -15.68 11.54 36.40
N ARG A 52 -15.40 12.66 37.11
CA ARG A 52 -14.60 13.77 36.56
C ARG A 52 -13.15 13.70 37.06
N MET A 53 -12.20 13.62 36.13
CA MET A 53 -10.76 13.56 36.43
C MET A 53 -10.10 14.89 36.09
N THR A 54 -9.72 15.70 37.08
CA THR A 54 -9.23 17.09 36.84
C THR A 54 -7.72 17.27 36.93
N ASN A 55 -6.98 16.18 37.18
CA ASN A 55 -5.52 16.15 37.19
C ASN A 55 -4.98 14.99 36.33
N GLY A 56 -5.72 14.62 35.28
CA GLY A 56 -5.34 13.62 34.30
C GLY A 56 -5.27 12.19 34.82
N PHE A 57 -4.68 11.33 34.01
CA PHE A 57 -4.43 9.93 34.36
C PHE A 57 -3.25 9.32 33.59
N THR A 58 -2.63 8.31 34.19
CA THR A 58 -1.68 7.41 33.53
C THR A 58 -2.34 6.05 33.32
N VAL A 59 -2.08 5.38 32.19
CA VAL A 59 -2.27 3.93 32.05
C VAL A 59 -0.90 3.27 32.14
N ALA A 60 -0.73 2.36 33.10
CA ALA A 60 0.56 1.77 33.45
C ALA A 60 0.52 0.24 33.42
N THR A 61 1.56 -0.36 32.84
CA THR A 61 1.85 -1.79 32.97
C THR A 61 2.11 -2.17 34.44
N PRO A 62 1.76 -3.39 34.87
CA PRO A 62 2.19 -3.93 36.16
C PRO A 62 3.73 -4.01 36.24
N GLU A 63 4.30 -3.66 37.39
CA GLU A 63 5.74 -3.78 37.65
C GLU A 63 6.13 -5.25 37.93
N PHE A 64 6.00 -6.12 36.93
CA PHE A 64 6.44 -7.51 37.01
C PHE A 64 7.15 -7.96 35.72
N GLY A 65 8.49 -7.90 35.75
CA GLY A 65 9.36 -8.58 34.79
C GLY A 65 9.55 -7.85 33.45
N LEU A 66 10.76 -7.99 32.91
CA LEU A 66 11.08 -7.61 31.53
C LEU A 66 10.29 -8.51 30.56
N GLY A 67 9.65 -7.94 29.54
CA GLY A 67 9.20 -8.69 28.36
C GLY A 67 7.69 -8.82 28.10
N SER A 68 6.80 -8.04 28.73
CA SER A 68 5.39 -8.00 28.31
C SER A 68 5.23 -7.22 26.99
N SER A 69 4.88 -7.94 25.91
CA SER A 69 4.65 -7.39 24.56
C SER A 69 3.25 -6.80 24.34
N HIS A 70 2.44 -6.71 25.39
CA HIS A 70 1.06 -6.21 25.36
C HIS A 70 0.90 -5.17 26.46
N GLY A 71 0.50 -3.95 26.08
CA GLY A 71 0.23 -2.88 27.05
C GLY A 71 -1.02 -3.15 27.89
N SER A 72 -1.17 -2.35 28.95
CA SER A 72 -2.38 -2.34 29.77
C SER A 72 -3.52 -1.60 29.08
N ILE A 73 -4.74 -2.06 29.30
CA ILE A 73 -5.97 -1.45 28.78
C ILE A 73 -6.74 -0.81 29.94
N ALA A 74 -7.08 0.47 29.81
CA ALA A 74 -8.02 1.18 30.67
C ALA A 74 -9.35 1.41 29.94
N TYR A 75 -10.47 1.06 30.57
CA TYR A 75 -11.81 1.23 29.99
C TYR A 75 -12.44 2.55 30.45
N LEU A 76 -12.74 3.46 29.53
CA LEU A 76 -13.38 4.74 29.83
C LEU A 76 -14.83 4.73 29.37
N ASP A 77 -15.72 4.80 30.37
CA ASP A 77 -17.18 4.77 30.26
C ASP A 77 -17.75 5.93 31.09
N THR A 78 -17.12 7.10 30.98
CA THR A 78 -17.51 8.30 31.72
C THR A 78 -18.12 9.35 30.81
N CYS A 79 -19.18 9.99 31.30
CA CYS A 79 -19.88 11.09 30.62
C CYS A 79 -19.40 12.49 31.07
N LEU A 80 -18.32 12.56 31.86
CA LEU A 80 -17.74 13.81 32.35
C LEU A 80 -16.34 14.02 31.76
N SER A 81 -15.93 15.29 31.69
CA SER A 81 -14.67 15.65 31.05
C SER A 81 -13.42 15.28 31.87
N VAL A 82 -12.30 15.16 31.16
CA VAL A 82 -10.97 15.01 31.73
C VAL A 82 -10.18 16.30 31.52
N SER A 83 -9.51 16.76 32.57
CA SER A 83 -8.55 17.88 32.54
C SER A 83 -7.17 17.40 32.99
N GLY A 84 -6.09 18.00 32.50
CA GLY A 84 -4.71 17.62 32.85
C GLY A 84 -4.04 16.64 31.87
N GLY A 85 -2.91 16.05 32.27
CA GLY A 85 -2.09 15.21 31.38
C GLY A 85 -2.57 13.76 31.29
N ILE A 86 -2.58 13.21 30.07
CA ILE A 86 -2.84 11.80 29.77
C ILE A 86 -1.52 11.12 29.38
N ASP A 87 -1.17 10.04 30.07
CA ASP A 87 0.07 9.28 29.84
C ASP A 87 -0.24 7.81 29.54
N LEU A 88 0.09 7.34 28.34
CA LEU A 88 -0.12 5.94 27.92
C LEU A 88 1.19 5.13 27.84
N ARG A 89 2.32 5.71 28.29
CA ARG A 89 3.67 5.10 28.25
C ARG A 89 4.00 4.38 26.93
N THR A 90 3.60 4.97 25.80
CA THR A 90 3.84 4.48 24.42
C THR A 90 3.10 3.21 24.03
N THR A 91 2.86 2.25 24.94
CA THR A 91 2.30 0.93 24.62
C THR A 91 0.91 0.66 25.18
N ASN A 92 0.40 1.48 26.09
CA ASN A 92 -0.89 1.24 26.75
C ASN A 92 -2.05 1.81 25.95
N THR A 93 -3.25 1.32 26.27
CA THR A 93 -4.48 1.54 25.49
C THR A 93 -5.58 2.17 26.34
N ILE A 94 -6.25 3.17 25.78
CA ILE A 94 -7.60 3.58 26.18
C ILE A 94 -8.60 2.81 25.34
N TYR A 95 -9.59 2.19 25.97
CA TYR A 95 -10.75 1.61 25.28
C TYR A 95 -12.00 2.41 25.64
N LEU A 96 -12.60 3.06 24.65
CA LEU A 96 -13.80 3.88 24.84
C LEU A 96 -15.06 3.00 24.88
N ARG A 97 -15.93 3.26 25.87
CA ARG A 97 -17.28 2.72 25.98
C ARG A 97 -18.35 3.82 25.94
N ALA A 98 -17.96 5.04 26.33
CA ALA A 98 -18.67 6.30 26.12
C ALA A 98 -17.74 7.32 25.45
N ASP A 99 -18.29 8.45 25.01
CA ASP A 99 -17.52 9.55 24.42
C ASP A 99 -16.64 10.23 25.48
N LEU A 100 -15.36 10.44 25.17
CA LEU A 100 -14.39 11.05 26.07
C LEU A 100 -14.25 12.55 25.76
N THR A 101 -14.70 13.41 26.67
CA THR A 101 -14.52 14.86 26.55
C THR A 101 -13.20 15.29 27.20
N LEU A 102 -12.36 16.00 26.45
CA LEU A 102 -11.13 16.61 26.94
C LEU A 102 -11.36 18.11 27.18
N ASP A 103 -11.15 18.56 28.41
CA ASP A 103 -11.15 19.99 28.76
C ASP A 103 -9.99 20.74 28.08
N ASN A 104 -10.10 22.06 27.99
CA ASN A 104 -9.01 22.89 27.49
C ASN A 104 -7.72 22.69 28.32
N GLY A 105 -6.58 22.59 27.64
CA GLY A 105 -5.26 22.39 28.27
C GLY A 105 -4.89 20.93 28.58
N VAL A 106 -5.68 19.94 28.15
CA VAL A 106 -5.27 18.53 28.17
C VAL A 106 -4.07 18.31 27.23
N THR A 107 -3.13 17.48 27.66
CA THR A 107 -1.95 17.10 26.88
C THR A 107 -1.76 15.58 26.90
N PHE A 108 -1.26 15.01 25.81
CA PHE A 108 -0.65 13.67 25.85
C PHE A 108 0.83 13.84 26.20
N SER A 109 1.32 13.09 27.19
CA SER A 109 2.76 13.07 27.56
C SER A 109 3.54 11.96 26.84
N SER A 110 2.85 11.02 26.21
CA SER A 110 3.42 9.93 25.42
C SER A 110 2.42 9.46 24.34
N GLY A 111 2.92 8.67 23.38
CA GLY A 111 2.06 7.91 22.45
C GLY A 111 1.34 6.74 23.13
N GLY A 112 0.57 5.98 22.37
CA GLY A 112 -0.22 4.85 22.87
C GLY A 112 -1.32 4.47 21.87
N SER A 113 -2.36 3.77 22.33
CA SER A 113 -3.51 3.39 21.51
C SER A 113 -4.83 3.93 22.08
N ILE A 114 -5.77 4.29 21.20
CA ILE A 114 -7.17 4.55 21.55
C ILE A 114 -8.05 3.68 20.66
N TYR A 115 -8.87 2.83 21.28
CA TYR A 115 -9.88 2.02 20.60
C TYR A 115 -11.25 2.68 20.73
N GLY A 116 -11.82 3.09 19.60
CA GLY A 116 -12.95 4.01 19.57
C GLY A 116 -14.34 3.40 19.80
N ASN A 117 -14.59 2.17 19.32
CA ASN A 117 -15.87 1.46 19.45
C ASN A 117 -17.11 2.35 19.16
N ASP A 118 -17.08 3.08 18.03
CA ASP A 118 -18.12 4.01 17.59
C ASP A 118 -18.39 5.16 18.59
N ARG A 119 -17.33 5.64 19.26
CA ARG A 119 -17.33 6.80 20.18
C ARG A 119 -16.49 7.96 19.68
N ALA A 120 -16.71 9.12 20.29
CA ALA A 120 -15.96 10.34 20.04
C ALA A 120 -14.91 10.64 21.13
N LEU A 121 -13.78 11.18 20.70
CA LEU A 121 -12.87 11.99 21.50
C LEU A 121 -13.19 13.46 21.21
N ILE A 122 -13.76 14.17 22.18
CA ILE A 122 -14.30 15.53 22.00
C ILE A 122 -13.30 16.53 22.57
N LEU A 123 -12.86 17.50 21.75
CA LEU A 123 -11.88 18.50 22.14
C LEU A 123 -12.58 19.82 22.52
N ASN A 124 -12.40 20.27 23.76
CA ASN A 124 -12.79 21.63 24.21
C ASN A 124 -11.59 22.60 24.20
N GLY A 125 -10.50 22.24 23.52
CA GLY A 125 -9.28 23.04 23.39
C GLY A 125 -8.28 22.36 22.44
N ASN A 126 -7.19 23.05 22.13
CA ASN A 126 -6.13 22.50 21.29
C ASN A 126 -5.48 21.28 21.95
N LEU A 127 -5.18 20.25 21.15
CA LEU A 127 -4.51 19.03 21.60
C LEU A 127 -3.14 18.90 20.93
N THR A 128 -2.14 18.39 21.65
CA THR A 128 -0.82 18.10 21.09
C THR A 128 -0.44 16.64 21.35
N ILE A 129 -0.05 15.93 20.29
CA ILE A 129 0.64 14.64 20.37
C ILE A 129 2.15 14.93 20.43
N PRO A 130 2.86 14.47 21.48
CA PRO A 130 4.25 14.84 21.73
C PRO A 130 5.19 14.31 20.66
N ALA A 131 6.41 14.86 20.61
CA ALA A 131 7.42 14.45 19.64
C ALA A 131 7.80 12.96 19.76
N ASN A 132 8.18 12.35 18.63
CA ASN A 132 8.61 10.96 18.47
C ASN A 132 7.62 9.95 19.09
N SER A 133 6.31 10.24 18.97
CA SER A 133 5.23 9.44 19.53
C SER A 133 4.17 9.14 18.48
N SER A 134 3.68 7.90 18.42
CA SER A 134 2.54 7.54 17.58
C SER A 134 1.30 7.33 18.44
N LEU A 135 0.18 7.88 18.01
CA LEU A 135 -1.14 7.61 18.58
C LEU A 135 -1.86 6.64 17.63
N HIS A 136 -1.96 5.38 18.05
CA HIS A 136 -2.66 4.32 17.33
C HIS A 136 -4.18 4.45 17.50
N ILE A 137 -4.90 4.33 16.40
CA ILE A 137 -6.36 4.42 16.34
C ILE A 137 -6.91 3.06 15.93
N GLY A 138 -7.60 2.40 16.87
CA GLY A 138 -8.20 1.09 16.68
C GLY A 138 -9.73 1.14 16.60
N GLY A 139 -10.32 0.30 15.77
CA GLY A 139 -11.77 0.28 15.52
C GLY A 139 -12.26 1.58 14.87
N LYS A 140 -13.46 2.02 15.23
CA LYS A 140 -14.07 3.25 14.69
C LYS A 140 -14.09 4.35 15.75
N ILE A 141 -13.53 5.52 15.45
CA ILE A 141 -13.51 6.69 16.35
C ILE A 141 -13.80 7.98 15.60
N ILE A 142 -14.41 8.96 16.27
CA ILE A 142 -14.45 10.35 15.82
C ILE A 142 -13.53 11.17 16.73
N ILE A 143 -12.64 11.99 16.17
CA ILE A 143 -12.00 13.10 16.89
C ILE A 143 -12.78 14.36 16.50
N GLU A 144 -13.62 14.82 17.42
CA GLU A 144 -14.41 16.04 17.28
C GLU A 144 -13.56 17.23 17.75
N GLY A 145 -13.15 18.07 16.80
CA GLY A 145 -12.31 19.23 17.05
C GLY A 145 -13.06 20.42 17.65
N ASN A 146 -14.35 20.60 17.40
CA ASN A 146 -15.09 21.83 17.72
C ASN A 146 -14.37 23.14 17.29
N GLY A 147 -13.66 23.11 16.16
CA GLY A 147 -12.83 24.20 15.64
C GLY A 147 -11.41 24.29 16.22
N ASN A 148 -11.03 23.40 17.14
CA ASN A 148 -9.68 23.39 17.73
C ASN A 148 -8.63 22.76 16.80
N THR A 149 -7.36 22.96 17.16
CA THR A 149 -6.21 22.41 16.43
C THR A 149 -5.65 21.16 17.12
N LEU A 150 -5.47 20.09 16.35
CA LEU A 150 -4.63 18.93 16.69
C LEU A 150 -3.23 19.13 16.12
N THR A 151 -2.23 19.21 17.00
CA THR A 151 -0.83 19.42 16.64
C THR A 151 -0.01 18.14 16.81
N LEU A 152 0.63 17.70 15.75
CA LEU A 152 1.58 16.59 15.76
C LEU A 152 3.01 17.16 15.92
N GLY A 153 3.64 16.93 17.07
CA GLY A 153 5.03 17.30 17.32
C GLY A 153 6.04 16.61 16.39
N ASN A 154 7.33 16.93 16.55
CA ASN A 154 8.41 16.41 15.69
C ASN A 154 8.39 14.88 15.60
N ASN A 155 8.25 14.34 14.39
CA ASN A 155 8.17 12.92 14.05
C ASN A 155 7.05 12.17 14.79
N SER A 156 5.96 12.86 15.15
CA SER A 156 4.77 12.21 15.71
C SER A 156 3.74 11.90 14.62
N GLN A 157 2.88 10.92 14.89
CA GLN A 157 1.93 10.39 13.90
C GLN A 157 0.57 10.06 14.54
N LEU A 158 -0.51 10.28 13.78
CA LEU A 158 -1.73 9.47 13.93
C LEU A 158 -1.55 8.21 13.09
N PHE A 159 -1.69 7.04 13.71
CA PHE A 159 -1.55 5.76 13.03
C PHE A 159 -2.90 5.03 13.03
N ILE A 160 -3.53 4.91 11.87
CA ILE A 160 -4.82 4.24 11.71
C ILE A 160 -4.53 2.74 11.55
N ASP A 161 -4.94 1.94 12.54
CA ASP A 161 -4.66 0.50 12.56
C ASP A 161 -5.40 -0.24 11.43
N ALA A 162 -5.13 -1.55 11.30
CA ALA A 162 -5.75 -2.38 10.26
C ALA A 162 -7.28 -2.40 10.44
N ASP A 163 -8.00 -2.14 9.35
CA ASP A 163 -9.47 -2.15 9.28
C ASP A 163 -10.15 -1.16 10.26
N ALA A 164 -9.41 -0.18 10.75
CA ALA A 164 -9.89 0.92 11.59
C ALA A 164 -10.38 2.10 10.76
N THR A 165 -11.35 2.86 11.30
CA THR A 165 -11.86 4.11 10.71
C THR A 165 -11.62 5.26 11.68
N LEU A 166 -10.78 6.22 11.29
CA LEU A 166 -10.65 7.50 11.98
C LEU A 166 -11.51 8.55 11.26
N THR A 167 -12.44 9.19 11.96
CA THR A 167 -13.08 10.43 11.50
C THR A 167 -12.42 11.62 12.19
N LEU A 168 -11.86 12.54 11.43
CA LEU A 168 -11.48 13.87 11.90
C LEU A 168 -12.63 14.82 11.54
N ARG A 169 -13.21 15.52 12.52
CA ARG A 169 -14.36 16.40 12.31
C ARG A 169 -14.20 17.79 12.92
N ASN A 170 -14.58 18.85 12.19
CA ASN A 170 -14.49 20.26 12.62
C ASN A 170 -13.11 20.60 13.21
N ILE A 171 -12.02 20.24 12.54
CA ILE A 171 -10.68 20.26 13.15
C ILE A 171 -9.63 20.81 12.20
N ILE A 172 -8.65 21.50 12.77
CA ILE A 172 -7.41 21.86 12.07
C ILE A 172 -6.35 20.83 12.48
N ILE A 173 -5.79 20.08 11.55
CA ILE A 173 -4.64 19.20 11.81
C ILE A 173 -3.37 19.78 11.20
N LYS A 174 -2.30 19.78 11.98
CA LYS A 174 -0.97 20.24 11.56
C LYS A 174 0.15 19.41 12.17
N ASN A 175 1.32 19.43 11.54
CA ASN A 175 2.54 18.83 12.07
C ASN A 175 3.66 19.87 12.23
N THR A 176 4.64 19.61 13.10
CA THR A 176 5.82 20.49 13.28
C THR A 176 6.98 20.08 12.37
N LYS A 177 7.19 18.77 12.20
CA LYS A 177 8.17 18.16 11.31
C LYS A 177 7.94 16.65 11.28
N ASN A 178 8.11 15.99 10.14
CA ASN A 178 8.30 14.54 10.05
C ASN A 178 9.55 14.20 9.22
N TYR A 179 10.00 12.95 9.29
CA TYR A 179 10.97 12.44 8.32
C TYR A 179 10.33 12.30 6.94
N LEU A 180 11.14 12.41 5.89
CA LEU A 180 10.71 12.11 4.53
C LEU A 180 10.12 10.68 4.50
N TYR A 181 8.96 10.52 3.85
CA TYR A 181 8.17 9.29 3.78
C TYR A 181 7.42 8.83 5.04
N ASP A 182 7.56 9.52 6.18
CA ASP A 182 6.74 9.26 7.38
C ASP A 182 5.61 10.29 7.49
N ALA A 183 4.50 10.01 6.82
CA ALA A 183 3.33 10.87 6.80
C ALA A 183 2.82 11.22 8.23
N PRO A 184 2.28 12.43 8.47
CA PRO A 184 1.70 12.81 9.76
C PRO A 184 0.46 11.96 10.13
N ILE A 185 -0.32 11.54 9.14
CA ILE A 185 -1.36 10.51 9.27
C ILE A 185 -0.87 9.29 8.49
N LYS A 186 -0.82 8.11 9.11
CA LYS A 186 -0.31 6.88 8.51
C LYS A 186 -1.36 5.78 8.58
N PHE A 187 -1.46 4.98 7.53
CA PHE A 187 -2.47 3.93 7.37
C PHE A 187 -1.80 2.55 7.46
N ALA A 188 -2.37 1.64 8.24
CA ALA A 188 -1.79 0.31 8.40
C ALA A 188 -2.01 -0.59 7.18
N THR A 189 -3.22 -0.67 6.63
CA THR A 189 -3.60 -1.57 5.51
C THR A 189 -4.38 -0.81 4.43
N SER A 190 -4.64 -1.49 3.32
CA SER A 190 -5.68 -1.09 2.36
C SER A 190 -7.09 -0.99 2.98
N GLY A 191 -7.36 -1.69 4.09
CA GLY A 191 -8.61 -1.61 4.84
C GLY A 191 -8.69 -0.46 5.85
N SER A 192 -7.58 0.23 6.15
CA SER A 192 -7.59 1.41 7.02
C SER A 192 -8.31 2.59 6.34
N GLN A 193 -9.12 3.33 7.09
CA GLN A 193 -9.99 4.40 6.55
C GLN A 193 -9.85 5.71 7.33
N LEU A 194 -9.88 6.82 6.60
CA LEU A 194 -9.90 8.17 7.15
C LEU A 194 -11.11 8.92 6.58
N ALA A 195 -12.00 9.40 7.44
CA ALA A 195 -13.01 10.38 7.08
C ALA A 195 -12.52 11.78 7.52
N LEU A 196 -12.58 12.74 6.59
CA LEU A 196 -12.27 14.15 6.81
C LEU A 196 -13.57 14.92 6.64
N ASP A 197 -14.08 15.48 7.73
CA ASP A 197 -15.37 16.16 7.78
C ASP A 197 -15.17 17.59 8.29
N ASN A 198 -15.40 18.61 7.45
CA ASN A 198 -15.13 20.01 7.79
C ASN A 198 -13.72 20.20 8.41
N THR A 199 -12.67 19.86 7.65
CA THR A 199 -11.31 19.66 8.18
C THR A 199 -10.26 20.42 7.37
N ILE A 200 -9.36 21.11 8.08
CA ILE A 200 -8.22 21.82 7.48
C ILE A 200 -6.94 21.03 7.75
N LEU A 201 -6.23 20.62 6.69
CA LEU A 201 -4.95 19.96 6.73
C LEU A 201 -3.85 20.98 6.38
N ASN A 202 -3.12 21.43 7.41
CA ASN A 202 -2.06 22.43 7.30
C ASN A 202 -0.73 21.80 7.71
N PHE A 203 -0.15 21.01 6.81
CA PHE A 203 1.10 20.30 7.06
C PHE A 203 2.31 21.08 6.55
N VAL A 204 3.42 20.99 7.29
CA VAL A 204 4.74 21.54 6.88
C VAL A 204 5.58 20.53 6.09
N ASN A 205 5.08 19.30 5.93
CA ASN A 205 5.69 18.24 5.14
C ASN A 205 4.65 17.58 4.25
N ASP A 206 5.12 17.04 3.14
CA ASP A 206 4.33 16.24 2.20
C ASP A 206 3.56 15.10 2.88
N PHE A 207 2.27 15.01 2.57
CA PHE A 207 1.39 13.93 3.01
C PHE A 207 1.37 12.82 1.95
N TYR A 208 2.19 11.80 2.16
CA TYR A 208 2.18 10.56 1.38
C TYR A 208 1.05 9.65 1.84
N PHE A 209 0.00 9.51 1.02
CA PHE A 209 -1.12 8.60 1.26
C PHE A 209 -0.94 7.34 0.41
N ASP A 210 -0.25 6.33 0.95
CA ASP A 210 0.14 5.12 0.21
C ASP A 210 -0.78 3.91 0.38
N ARG A 211 -1.72 3.93 1.33
CA ARG A 211 -2.64 2.82 1.65
C ARG A 211 -3.95 3.35 2.25
N GLY A 212 -5.00 2.55 2.16
CA GLY A 212 -6.31 2.85 2.74
C GLY A 212 -7.20 3.71 1.84
N SER A 213 -8.36 4.12 2.34
CA SER A 213 -9.31 5.00 1.66
C SER A 213 -9.55 6.28 2.44
N ILE A 214 -9.69 7.41 1.73
CA ILE A 214 -10.13 8.69 2.32
C ILE A 214 -11.57 9.00 1.88
N PHE A 215 -12.40 9.45 2.82
CA PHE A 215 -13.74 9.97 2.58
C PHE A 215 -13.76 11.45 2.94
N PHE A 216 -14.00 12.31 1.96
CA PHE A 216 -14.06 13.75 2.12
C PHE A 216 -15.54 14.16 2.28
N HIS A 217 -15.85 14.88 3.36
CA HIS A 217 -17.19 15.33 3.73
C HIS A 217 -17.19 16.84 4.03
N ASN A 218 -18.22 17.55 3.57
CA ASN A 218 -18.34 19.01 3.70
C ASN A 218 -17.09 19.70 3.11
N ASP A 219 -16.54 20.73 3.77
CA ASP A 219 -15.34 21.43 3.28
C ASP A 219 -14.06 20.76 3.82
N VAL A 220 -13.22 20.24 2.93
CA VAL A 220 -11.89 19.72 3.28
C VAL A 220 -10.82 20.53 2.57
N ILE A 221 -9.96 21.20 3.33
CA ILE A 221 -8.99 22.16 2.82
C ILE A 221 -7.58 21.68 3.07
N PHE A 222 -6.83 21.43 2.00
CA PHE A 222 -5.37 21.35 2.02
C PHE A 222 -4.79 22.76 1.87
N THR A 223 -3.94 23.18 2.79
CA THR A 223 -3.30 24.50 2.80
C THR A 223 -1.85 24.43 3.29
N GLY A 224 -1.08 25.51 3.09
CA GLY A 224 0.36 25.55 3.34
C GLY A 224 1.16 25.28 2.07
N THR A 225 2.32 24.64 2.21
CA THR A 225 3.25 24.39 1.08
C THR A 225 3.58 22.90 0.91
N CYS A 226 2.75 22.01 1.46
CA CYS A 226 2.92 20.57 1.33
C CYS A 226 2.27 20.04 0.04
N ALA A 227 2.83 18.97 -0.50
CA ALA A 227 2.10 18.13 -1.44
C ALA A 227 1.21 17.11 -0.70
N PHE A 228 0.01 16.86 -1.22
CA PHE A 228 -0.75 15.64 -0.96
C PHE A 228 -0.47 14.65 -2.10
N ILE A 229 0.26 13.57 -1.81
CA ILE A 229 0.63 12.56 -2.80
C ILE A 229 -0.24 11.33 -2.62
N TYR A 230 -1.18 11.14 -3.55
CA TYR A 230 -2.06 9.99 -3.62
C TYR A 230 -1.30 8.80 -4.24
N LYS A 231 -0.99 7.80 -3.42
CA LYS A 231 -0.35 6.54 -3.81
C LYS A 231 -1.14 5.28 -3.41
N SER A 232 -2.32 5.43 -2.81
CA SER A 232 -3.16 4.27 -2.48
C SER A 232 -3.70 3.61 -3.76
N CYS A 233 -3.76 2.27 -3.78
CA CYS A 233 -4.47 1.52 -4.81
C CYS A 233 -5.98 1.40 -4.55
N GLN A 234 -6.47 1.95 -3.43
CA GLN A 234 -7.90 1.94 -3.07
C GLN A 234 -8.58 3.24 -3.52
N PRO A 235 -9.90 3.22 -3.77
CA PRO A 235 -10.65 4.44 -4.07
C PRO A 235 -10.80 5.33 -2.83
N SER A 236 -10.83 6.63 -3.06
CA SER A 236 -11.21 7.68 -2.12
C SER A 236 -12.35 8.51 -2.70
N PHE A 237 -13.18 9.09 -1.83
CA PHE A 237 -14.50 9.59 -2.20
C PHE A 237 -14.66 11.05 -1.81
N ILE A 238 -14.83 11.93 -2.81
CA ILE A 238 -15.42 13.25 -2.60
C ILE A 238 -16.93 13.00 -2.52
N THR A 239 -17.51 13.14 -1.32
CA THR A 239 -18.90 12.72 -1.11
C THR A 239 -19.91 13.76 -1.63
N ASN A 240 -21.21 13.44 -1.55
CA ASN A 240 -22.27 14.38 -1.89
C ASN A 240 -22.12 15.68 -1.06
N GLY A 241 -22.24 16.85 -1.69
CA GLY A 241 -22.15 18.17 -1.04
C GLY A 241 -20.77 18.54 -0.50
N THR A 242 -19.70 17.87 -0.95
CA THR A 242 -18.33 18.08 -0.45
C THR A 242 -17.51 18.96 -1.37
N THR A 243 -16.76 19.91 -0.79
CA THR A 243 -15.70 20.65 -1.47
C THR A 243 -14.33 20.12 -1.03
N LEU A 244 -13.60 19.45 -1.92
CA LEU A 244 -12.18 19.16 -1.72
C LEU A 244 -11.35 20.32 -2.29
N ASN A 245 -10.71 21.09 -1.43
CA ASN A 245 -9.99 22.32 -1.77
C ASN A 245 -8.47 22.16 -1.62
N PHE A 246 -7.73 22.53 -2.66
CA PHE A 246 -6.27 22.73 -2.64
C PHE A 246 -5.97 24.22 -2.78
N ASP A 247 -5.51 24.80 -1.68
CA ASP A 247 -5.30 26.24 -1.51
C ASP A 247 -3.89 26.69 -1.95
N VAL A 248 -3.62 28.00 -1.85
CA VAL A 248 -2.42 28.67 -2.37
C VAL A 248 -1.12 27.93 -2.02
N ASN A 249 -0.31 27.65 -3.05
CA ASN A 249 0.98 26.94 -3.00
C ASN A 249 0.93 25.44 -2.62
N THR A 250 -0.24 24.83 -2.53
CA THR A 250 -0.34 23.37 -2.35
C THR A 250 -0.16 22.62 -3.66
N ILE A 251 0.18 21.34 -3.55
CA ILE A 251 0.31 20.42 -4.69
C ILE A 251 -0.60 19.21 -4.44
N PHE A 252 -1.51 18.92 -5.36
CA PHE A 252 -2.18 17.63 -5.42
C PHE A 252 -1.45 16.75 -6.44
N ASP A 253 -0.80 15.67 -5.98
CA ASP A 253 -0.08 14.73 -6.82
C ASP A 253 -0.81 13.38 -6.85
N PHE A 254 -1.55 13.14 -7.94
CA PHE A 254 -2.29 11.90 -8.16
C PHE A 254 -1.40 10.86 -8.85
N SER A 255 -0.75 10.04 -8.02
CA SER A 255 0.34 9.11 -8.37
C SER A 255 0.06 7.65 -7.94
N PRO A 256 -1.12 7.05 -8.20
CA PRO A 256 -1.37 5.66 -7.83
C PRO A 256 -0.37 4.72 -8.55
N PRO A 257 0.13 3.67 -7.87
CA PRO A 257 1.27 2.88 -8.34
C PRO A 257 0.93 1.75 -9.31
N THR A 258 -0.29 1.26 -9.28
CA THR A 258 -0.80 0.23 -10.20
C THR A 258 -1.90 0.86 -11.05
N THR A 259 -2.57 0.08 -11.89
CA THR A 259 -3.90 0.38 -12.44
C THR A 259 -5.03 0.38 -11.41
N GLY A 260 -4.75 0.49 -10.11
CA GLY A 260 -5.73 0.62 -9.04
C GLY A 260 -6.16 -0.71 -8.46
N SER A 261 -7.48 -0.88 -8.31
CA SER A 261 -8.11 -2.00 -7.60
C SER A 261 -8.94 -2.86 -8.56
N PRO A 262 -9.34 -4.09 -8.17
CA PRO A 262 -10.24 -4.96 -8.94
C PRO A 262 -11.46 -4.29 -9.60
N GLN A 263 -11.98 -3.22 -8.99
CA GLN A 263 -13.23 -2.55 -9.38
C GLN A 263 -13.01 -1.12 -9.92
N PHE A 264 -11.80 -0.57 -9.79
CA PHE A 264 -11.49 0.82 -10.13
C PHE A 264 -10.15 0.89 -10.83
N LEU A 265 -10.15 1.35 -12.08
CA LEU A 265 -8.91 1.72 -12.76
C LEU A 265 -8.22 2.85 -11.98
N ALA A 266 -6.91 2.99 -12.10
CA ALA A 266 -6.13 3.95 -11.33
C ALA A 266 -6.61 5.39 -11.49
N LYS A 267 -6.93 5.77 -12.73
CA LYS A 267 -7.56 7.06 -13.04
C LYS A 267 -8.90 7.29 -12.34
N ASP A 268 -9.61 6.23 -11.94
CA ASP A 268 -10.93 6.27 -11.30
C ASP A 268 -10.86 6.21 -9.77
N LEU A 269 -9.67 6.21 -9.15
CA LEU A 269 -9.55 6.08 -7.69
C LEU A 269 -9.94 7.35 -6.91
N LEU A 270 -10.08 8.51 -7.56
CA LEU A 270 -10.73 9.67 -6.93
C LEU A 270 -12.17 9.78 -7.42
N VAL A 271 -13.08 9.23 -6.63
CA VAL A 271 -14.51 9.12 -6.96
C VAL A 271 -15.25 10.35 -6.48
N MET A 272 -15.85 11.09 -7.41
CA MET A 272 -16.86 12.10 -7.12
C MET A 272 -18.23 11.41 -7.10
N GLN A 273 -18.93 11.47 -5.96
CA GLN A 273 -20.12 10.63 -5.77
C GLN A 273 -21.32 11.08 -6.61
N ASP A 274 -21.54 12.39 -6.77
CA ASP A 274 -22.60 12.97 -7.59
C ASP A 274 -22.26 14.39 -8.12
N ALA A 275 -23.26 15.06 -8.69
CA ALA A 275 -23.19 16.42 -9.23
C ALA A 275 -22.96 17.54 -8.20
N THR A 276 -22.92 17.21 -6.91
CA THR A 276 -22.66 18.15 -5.81
C THR A 276 -21.28 17.95 -5.18
N SER A 277 -20.54 16.92 -5.59
CA SER A 277 -19.11 16.76 -5.28
C SER A 277 -18.28 17.78 -6.06
N GLN A 278 -17.36 18.47 -5.39
CA GLN A 278 -16.51 19.51 -5.99
C GLN A 278 -15.01 19.29 -5.70
N LEU A 279 -14.17 19.58 -6.71
CA LEU A 279 -12.72 19.74 -6.56
C LEU A 279 -12.36 21.21 -6.87
N TYR A 280 -11.82 21.91 -5.89
CA TYR A 280 -11.44 23.32 -5.96
C TYR A 280 -9.92 23.46 -5.95
N LEU A 281 -9.36 24.16 -6.94
CA LEU A 281 -7.93 24.37 -7.11
C LEU A 281 -7.64 25.88 -7.17
N ASN A 282 -7.00 26.42 -6.14
CA ASN A 282 -6.70 27.84 -5.98
C ASN A 282 -5.20 28.08 -5.81
N CYS A 283 -4.56 28.75 -6.78
CA CYS A 283 -3.11 29.00 -6.73
C CYS A 283 -2.27 27.73 -6.44
N SER A 284 -2.74 26.58 -6.91
CA SER A 284 -2.26 25.24 -6.56
C SER A 284 -1.79 24.47 -7.80
N THR A 285 -0.99 23.42 -7.60
CA THR A 285 -0.54 22.55 -8.70
C THR A 285 -1.27 21.19 -8.69
N LEU A 286 -1.82 20.76 -9.81
CA LEU A 286 -2.29 19.38 -10.02
C LEU A 286 -1.26 18.58 -10.81
N LYS A 287 -0.87 17.40 -10.32
CA LYS A 287 0.02 16.46 -11.01
C LYS A 287 -0.66 15.11 -11.19
N THR A 288 -0.39 14.45 -12.32
CA THR A 288 -0.79 13.04 -12.55
C THR A 288 0.36 12.25 -13.17
N THR A 289 0.42 10.94 -12.96
CA THR A 289 1.39 10.06 -13.64
C THR A 289 0.82 9.45 -14.93
N MET A 290 1.54 8.50 -15.53
CA MET A 290 1.09 7.62 -16.61
C MET A 290 -0.16 6.77 -16.30
N THR A 291 -0.66 6.78 -15.06
CA THR A 291 -1.95 6.14 -14.73
C THR A 291 -3.15 7.05 -15.00
N GLY A 292 -2.94 8.35 -15.15
CA GLY A 292 -3.98 9.35 -15.41
C GLY A 292 -4.87 9.66 -14.21
N LEU A 293 -5.84 10.54 -14.42
CA LEU A 293 -6.91 10.88 -13.47
C LEU A 293 -8.19 11.16 -14.27
N ARG A 294 -9.31 10.55 -13.89
CA ARG A 294 -10.63 10.78 -14.49
C ARG A 294 -11.60 11.23 -13.40
N LEU A 295 -12.26 12.34 -13.66
CA LEU A 295 -13.27 12.92 -12.80
C LEU A 295 -14.61 12.89 -13.55
N THR A 296 -15.70 12.50 -12.88
CA THR A 296 -17.03 12.33 -13.49
C THR A 296 -18.11 12.87 -12.56
N LYS A 297 -19.32 13.15 -13.08
CA LYS A 297 -20.53 13.59 -12.36
C LYS A 297 -20.49 15.00 -11.75
N GLY A 298 -19.42 15.36 -11.05
CA GLY A 298 -19.31 16.55 -10.21
C GLY A 298 -18.82 17.82 -10.90
N GLU A 299 -18.17 18.70 -10.14
CA GLU A 299 -17.61 19.96 -10.63
C GLU A 299 -16.11 20.14 -10.30
N VAL A 300 -15.34 20.66 -11.25
CA VAL A 300 -13.96 21.13 -11.04
C VAL A 300 -13.92 22.66 -11.20
N LEU A 301 -13.40 23.33 -10.17
CA LEU A 301 -13.28 24.77 -10.06
C LEU A 301 -11.80 25.16 -10.08
N PHE A 302 -11.43 26.01 -11.04
CA PHE A 302 -10.09 26.60 -11.14
C PHE A 302 -10.16 28.08 -10.76
N ASP A 303 -9.41 28.47 -9.71
CA ASP A 303 -9.30 29.83 -9.20
C ASP A 303 -7.85 30.36 -9.21
N ASN A 304 -7.67 31.64 -9.57
CA ASN A 304 -6.37 32.30 -9.71
C ASN A 304 -5.37 31.53 -10.61
N SER A 305 -4.12 31.32 -10.21
CA SER A 305 -3.09 30.70 -11.07
C SER A 305 -2.93 29.20 -10.83
N ILE A 306 -3.38 28.35 -11.74
CA ILE A 306 -3.29 26.89 -11.62
C ILE A 306 -2.23 26.37 -12.56
N THR A 307 -1.35 25.52 -12.07
CA THR A 307 -0.43 24.73 -12.91
C THR A 307 -0.91 23.28 -12.93
N ILE A 308 -1.06 22.69 -14.12
CA ILE A 308 -1.41 21.28 -14.27
C ILE A 308 -0.33 20.59 -15.09
N THR A 309 0.28 19.55 -14.52
CA THR A 309 1.29 18.73 -15.22
C THR A 309 0.85 17.26 -15.24
N THR A 310 0.65 16.68 -16.41
CA THR A 310 0.33 15.25 -16.53
C THR A 310 1.49 14.51 -17.18
N ALA A 311 2.07 13.51 -16.51
CA ALA A 311 2.97 12.54 -17.16
C ALA A 311 2.18 11.49 -17.99
N ALA A 312 0.97 11.84 -18.40
CA ALA A 312 0.25 11.18 -19.47
C ALA A 312 1.02 11.42 -20.77
N SER A 313 1.87 10.47 -21.15
CA SER A 313 2.74 10.65 -22.29
C SER A 313 2.66 9.47 -23.26
N LEU A 314 1.85 9.67 -24.29
CA LEU A 314 2.37 9.89 -25.64
C LEU A 314 3.53 8.96 -26.06
N ARG A 315 3.25 7.99 -26.95
CA ARG A 315 4.14 6.98 -27.57
C ARG A 315 5.62 7.03 -27.13
N VAL A 316 6.10 5.98 -26.43
CA VAL A 316 7.53 5.83 -26.05
C VAL A 316 8.42 6.13 -27.26
N SER A 317 9.20 7.21 -27.16
CA SER A 317 10.06 7.74 -28.22
C SER A 317 11.47 7.15 -28.14
N GLY A 318 11.84 6.57 -27.00
CA GLY A 318 13.08 5.85 -26.79
C GLY A 318 13.39 5.60 -25.32
N THR A 319 14.67 5.62 -24.99
CA THR A 319 15.19 5.69 -23.62
C THR A 319 16.13 6.87 -23.55
N THR A 320 16.23 7.53 -22.39
CA THR A 320 17.23 8.59 -22.21
C THR A 320 18.63 7.97 -22.10
N SER A 321 19.68 8.80 -22.20
CA SER A 321 21.06 8.34 -22.01
C SER A 321 21.42 8.00 -20.56
N THR A 322 20.52 8.29 -19.61
CA THR A 322 20.75 8.11 -18.17
C THR A 322 20.32 6.69 -17.78
N VAL A 323 21.29 5.79 -17.68
CA VAL A 323 21.10 4.42 -17.20
C VAL A 323 21.76 4.29 -15.83
N ILE A 324 21.01 3.84 -14.83
CA ILE A 324 21.57 3.49 -13.53
C ILE A 324 22.12 2.08 -13.65
N LYS A 325 23.44 1.93 -13.43
CA LYS A 325 24.13 0.64 -13.50
C LYS A 325 24.52 0.21 -12.09
N GLN A 326 24.24 -1.03 -11.75
CA GLN A 326 24.44 -1.57 -10.41
C GLN A 326 25.02 -2.98 -10.49
N ALA A 327 26.29 -3.12 -10.11
CA ALA A 327 26.90 -4.43 -9.92
C ALA A 327 26.10 -5.23 -8.88
N PHE A 328 25.83 -6.51 -9.15
CA PHE A 328 25.10 -7.40 -8.25
C PHE A 328 25.87 -8.67 -7.91
N GLY A 329 26.61 -9.27 -8.86
CA GLY A 329 27.23 -10.57 -8.64
C GLY A 329 27.67 -11.24 -9.93
N THR A 330 27.07 -12.39 -10.25
CA THR A 330 27.34 -13.12 -11.51
C THR A 330 26.11 -13.22 -12.41
N GLU A 331 24.92 -13.24 -11.83
CA GLU A 331 23.66 -13.17 -12.58
C GLU A 331 22.50 -12.67 -11.70
N VAL A 332 21.59 -11.91 -12.31
CA VAL A 332 20.29 -11.56 -11.75
C VAL A 332 19.22 -12.41 -12.43
N ARG A 333 18.49 -13.23 -11.64
CA ARG A 333 17.40 -14.11 -12.13
C ARG A 333 16.02 -13.48 -12.03
N HIS A 334 15.77 -12.61 -11.04
CA HIS A 334 14.47 -11.96 -10.86
C HIS A 334 14.63 -10.52 -10.35
N VAL A 335 13.76 -9.61 -10.81
CA VAL A 335 13.66 -8.23 -10.31
C VAL A 335 12.20 -7.88 -10.05
N ALA A 336 11.94 -7.20 -8.94
CA ALA A 336 10.61 -6.75 -8.56
C ALA A 336 10.66 -5.36 -7.92
N TRP A 337 9.86 -4.43 -8.42
CA TRP A 337 9.62 -3.15 -7.76
C TRP A 337 8.64 -3.31 -6.61
N SER A 338 8.85 -2.58 -5.51
CA SER A 338 7.77 -2.35 -4.56
C SER A 338 6.66 -1.54 -5.20
N GLN A 339 5.41 -1.78 -4.79
CA GLN A 339 4.24 -1.15 -5.38
C GLN A 339 4.41 0.37 -5.37
N ASP A 340 4.80 0.97 -4.26
CA ASP A 340 5.05 2.43 -4.15
C ASP A 340 6.20 3.01 -5.02
N GLY A 341 6.98 2.16 -5.72
CA GLY A 341 8.15 2.49 -6.52
C GLY A 341 9.42 2.82 -5.72
N ARG A 342 9.40 2.73 -4.39
CA ARG A 342 10.51 3.18 -3.53
C ARG A 342 11.65 2.17 -3.40
N PHE A 343 11.43 0.91 -3.75
CA PHE A 343 12.42 -0.16 -3.60
C PHE A 343 12.46 -1.07 -4.82
N LEU A 344 13.66 -1.56 -5.14
CA LEU A 344 13.93 -2.59 -6.11
C LEU A 344 14.49 -3.81 -5.39
N ILE A 345 13.80 -4.95 -5.49
CA ILE A 345 14.23 -6.25 -4.99
C ILE A 345 14.84 -7.02 -6.15
N VAL A 346 15.99 -7.61 -5.92
CA VAL A 346 16.83 -8.26 -6.93
C VAL A 346 17.25 -9.60 -6.37
N SER A 347 17.04 -10.70 -7.09
CA SER A 347 17.56 -12.02 -6.70
C SER A 347 18.31 -12.70 -7.84
N GLY A 348 19.30 -13.51 -7.49
CA GLY A 348 20.17 -14.22 -8.43
C GLY A 348 21.37 -14.83 -7.73
N ASN A 349 22.47 -15.06 -8.46
CA ASN A 349 23.72 -15.52 -7.86
C ASN A 349 24.61 -14.34 -7.51
N ASN A 350 24.89 -14.19 -6.22
CA ASN A 350 25.78 -13.19 -5.64
C ASN A 350 26.56 -13.85 -4.51
N SER A 351 27.88 -13.67 -4.47
CA SER A 351 28.76 -14.23 -3.43
C SER A 351 28.58 -13.59 -2.04
N THR A 352 27.73 -12.57 -1.92
CA THR A 352 27.46 -11.85 -0.67
C THR A 352 26.02 -11.95 -0.18
N GLN A 353 25.01 -11.74 -1.04
CA GLN A 353 23.58 -11.79 -0.70
C GLN A 353 22.75 -12.21 -1.92
N ASP A 354 22.20 -13.42 -1.92
CA ASP A 354 21.37 -13.98 -3.01
C ASP A 354 20.19 -13.10 -3.42
N ILE A 355 19.66 -12.35 -2.45
CA ILE A 355 18.60 -11.38 -2.65
C ILE A 355 19.05 -10.06 -2.04
N SER A 356 19.06 -8.99 -2.83
CA SER A 356 19.35 -7.62 -2.35
C SER A 356 18.17 -6.70 -2.54
N ILE A 357 17.97 -5.81 -1.56
CA ILE A 357 16.91 -4.81 -1.54
C ILE A 357 17.57 -3.44 -1.62
N TYR A 358 17.30 -2.72 -2.71
CA TYR A 358 17.77 -1.37 -2.96
C TYR A 358 16.62 -0.38 -2.79
N ARG A 359 16.92 0.80 -2.24
CA ARG A 359 16.04 1.97 -2.30
C ARG A 359 16.29 2.72 -3.59
N PHE A 360 15.22 3.18 -4.23
CA PHE A 360 15.25 3.98 -5.45
C PHE A 360 14.71 5.39 -5.18
N ASN A 361 15.32 6.39 -5.82
CA ASN A 361 14.98 7.81 -5.67
C ASN A 361 14.77 8.53 -7.03
N GLY A 362 14.74 7.79 -8.14
CA GLY A 362 14.70 8.33 -9.50
C GLY A 362 16.06 8.41 -10.20
N THR A 363 17.19 8.50 -9.47
CA THR A 363 18.52 8.73 -10.06
C THR A 363 19.61 7.77 -9.58
N SER A 364 19.39 7.02 -8.50
CA SER A 364 20.33 6.04 -7.96
C SER A 364 19.61 4.91 -7.22
N LEU A 365 20.27 3.75 -7.15
CA LEU A 365 19.94 2.67 -6.24
C LEU A 365 20.85 2.75 -5.00
N THR A 366 20.29 2.55 -3.81
CA THR A 366 21.04 2.52 -2.54
C THR A 366 20.71 1.25 -1.79
N TYR A 367 21.69 0.37 -1.58
CA TYR A 367 21.50 -0.89 -0.83
C TYR A 367 20.88 -0.63 0.56
N GLN A 368 19.93 -1.46 0.97
CA GLN A 368 19.23 -1.36 2.27
C GLN A 368 19.37 -2.62 3.13
N ASN A 369 19.14 -3.79 2.52
CA ASN A 369 19.27 -5.08 3.21
C ASN A 369 19.41 -6.22 2.18
N GLY A 370 19.77 -7.41 2.64
CA GLY A 370 19.83 -8.63 1.83
C GLY A 370 19.26 -9.84 2.57
N ILE A 371 19.09 -10.94 1.84
CA ILE A 371 18.64 -12.24 2.33
C ILE A 371 19.47 -13.32 1.64
N ASP A 372 20.00 -14.25 2.44
CA ASP A 372 20.82 -15.38 1.99
C ASP A 372 20.04 -16.69 1.88
N TYR A 373 20.50 -17.52 0.96
CA TYR A 373 20.18 -18.94 0.81
C TYR A 373 21.49 -19.76 0.84
N THR A 374 21.41 -21.09 0.89
CA THR A 374 22.62 -21.94 0.92
C THR A 374 23.21 -22.17 -0.47
N THR A 375 22.42 -21.91 -1.53
CA THR A 375 22.85 -22.10 -2.93
C THR A 375 22.42 -20.97 -3.86
N GLN A 376 21.12 -20.63 -3.92
CA GLN A 376 20.60 -19.51 -4.74
C GLN A 376 19.19 -19.08 -4.31
N GLY A 377 18.93 -17.77 -4.35
CA GLY A 377 17.58 -17.18 -4.31
C GLY A 377 16.98 -17.04 -5.72
N TYR A 378 15.84 -17.69 -5.97
CA TYR A 378 15.23 -17.76 -7.31
C TYR A 378 14.14 -16.72 -7.55
N CYS A 379 13.21 -16.56 -6.61
CA CYS A 379 12.00 -15.78 -6.82
C CYS A 379 11.64 -14.91 -5.61
N THR A 380 10.99 -13.77 -5.88
CA THR A 380 10.57 -12.79 -4.87
C THR A 380 9.17 -12.26 -5.18
N SER A 381 8.36 -12.07 -4.14
CA SER A 381 7.04 -11.46 -4.28
C SER A 381 6.72 -10.61 -3.05
N LEU A 382 6.32 -9.37 -3.29
CA LEU A 382 5.77 -8.50 -2.24
C LEU A 382 4.27 -8.71 -2.11
N SER A 383 3.77 -8.73 -0.87
CA SER A 383 2.34 -8.63 -0.62
C SER A 383 1.81 -7.34 -1.24
N TYR A 384 0.58 -7.36 -1.75
CA TYR A 384 -0.02 -6.19 -2.39
C TYR A 384 -0.21 -5.01 -1.43
N ASP A 385 -0.34 -5.28 -0.13
CA ASP A 385 -0.34 -4.26 0.92
C ASP A 385 1.07 -3.78 1.29
N GLY A 386 2.13 -4.24 0.60
CA GLY A 386 3.52 -3.82 0.79
C GLY A 386 4.08 -4.03 2.19
N LYS A 387 3.54 -4.96 2.98
CA LYS A 387 4.02 -5.29 4.33
C LYS A 387 4.95 -6.49 4.40
N PHE A 388 4.85 -7.40 3.44
CA PHE A 388 5.50 -8.70 3.53
C PHE A 388 6.27 -8.99 2.26
N LEU A 389 7.52 -9.42 2.42
CA LEU A 389 8.32 -9.96 1.33
C LEU A 389 8.36 -11.47 1.48
N ALA A 390 7.81 -12.18 0.50
CA ALA A 390 8.08 -13.60 0.33
C ALA A 390 9.31 -13.78 -0.57
N THR A 391 10.20 -14.68 -0.18
CA THR A 391 11.35 -15.11 -0.97
C THR A 391 11.37 -16.61 -1.10
N GLY A 392 11.68 -17.10 -2.30
CA GLY A 392 11.86 -18.50 -2.63
C GLY A 392 13.27 -18.75 -3.16
N GLY A 393 13.94 -19.75 -2.61
CA GLY A 393 15.30 -20.13 -2.96
C GLY A 393 15.58 -21.56 -2.50
N ASN A 394 16.75 -22.09 -2.84
CA ASN A 394 17.18 -23.41 -2.39
C ASN A 394 17.98 -23.26 -1.09
N ASP A 395 17.40 -23.75 0.00
CA ASP A 395 18.01 -23.81 1.33
C ASP A 395 18.08 -25.27 1.81
N THR A 396 18.80 -25.52 2.90
CA THR A 396 18.82 -26.84 3.56
C THR A 396 17.54 -27.17 4.34
N SER A 397 16.73 -26.17 4.69
CA SER A 397 15.54 -26.35 5.54
C SER A 397 14.50 -25.21 5.49
N THR A 398 14.75 -24.13 4.75
CA THR A 398 13.92 -22.91 4.75
C THR A 398 13.81 -22.26 3.36
N ASP A 399 13.43 -23.05 2.36
CA ASP A 399 13.32 -22.64 0.96
C ASP A 399 12.38 -21.46 0.72
N LEU A 400 11.26 -21.40 1.46
CA LEU A 400 10.35 -20.26 1.48
C LEU A 400 10.54 -19.46 2.78
N LYS A 401 10.76 -18.15 2.67
CA LYS A 401 10.94 -17.24 3.82
C LYS A 401 10.02 -16.02 3.67
N ILE A 402 9.37 -15.60 4.75
CA ILE A 402 8.48 -14.43 4.78
C ILE A 402 9.03 -13.39 5.77
N TYR A 403 9.27 -12.17 5.32
CA TYR A 403 9.82 -11.06 6.10
C TYR A 403 8.86 -9.89 6.21
N ASN A 404 8.97 -9.09 7.27
CA ASN A 404 8.42 -7.73 7.28
C ASN A 404 9.15 -6.86 6.25
N PHE A 405 8.40 -6.05 5.50
CA PHE A 405 8.88 -5.16 4.45
C PHE A 405 8.50 -3.69 4.73
N PRO A 406 9.40 -2.72 4.49
CA PRO A 406 10.80 -2.88 4.08
C PRO A 406 11.63 -3.56 5.17
N CYS A 407 12.57 -4.41 4.77
CA CYS A 407 13.30 -5.30 5.68
C CYS A 407 14.32 -4.59 6.59
N SER A 408 14.28 -3.25 6.72
CA SER A 408 15.13 -2.46 7.62
C SER A 408 14.89 -2.75 9.12
N LEU A 409 13.84 -3.53 9.44
CA LEU A 409 13.52 -4.01 10.79
C LEU A 409 13.78 -5.52 11.00
N GLY A 410 14.48 -6.18 10.06
CA GLY A 410 15.21 -7.44 10.29
C GLY A 410 14.44 -8.65 10.83
N SER A 411 13.12 -8.70 10.69
CA SER A 411 12.29 -9.79 11.25
C SER A 411 11.77 -10.73 10.16
N LEU A 412 12.39 -11.92 10.10
CA LEU A 412 11.76 -13.13 9.56
C LEU A 412 10.50 -13.42 10.39
N ILE A 413 9.37 -13.59 9.74
CA ILE A 413 8.06 -13.87 10.34
C ILE A 413 7.85 -15.38 10.43
N THR A 414 8.06 -16.06 9.30
CA THR A 414 7.88 -17.51 9.17
C THR A 414 8.68 -18.01 7.97
N SER A 415 9.02 -19.30 7.98
CA SER A 415 9.68 -19.98 6.88
C SER A 415 9.19 -21.43 6.79
N LEU A 416 9.24 -21.99 5.58
CA LEU A 416 8.93 -23.39 5.29
C LEU A 416 10.07 -23.98 4.46
N GLY A 417 10.35 -25.26 4.63
CA GLY A 417 11.26 -26.03 3.78
C GLY A 417 10.51 -27.14 3.06
N TYR A 418 11.00 -27.51 1.88
CA TYR A 418 10.45 -28.60 1.06
C TYR A 418 11.48 -29.74 0.98
N THR A 419 11.02 -31.00 0.97
CA THR A 419 11.92 -32.14 1.21
C THR A 419 12.72 -32.60 -0.02
N THR A 420 12.28 -32.17 -1.20
CA THR A 420 12.70 -32.74 -2.49
C THR A 420 13.02 -31.69 -3.55
N SER A 421 12.71 -30.41 -3.30
CA SER A 421 12.78 -29.31 -4.27
C SER A 421 12.67 -27.95 -3.57
N TYR A 422 12.53 -26.87 -4.33
CA TYR A 422 12.49 -25.48 -3.84
C TYR A 422 11.61 -24.59 -4.75
N PRO A 423 11.10 -23.43 -4.28
CA PRO A 423 10.25 -22.57 -5.08
C PRO A 423 10.97 -21.96 -6.28
N LEU A 424 10.39 -22.16 -7.46
CA LEU A 424 10.80 -21.49 -8.70
C LEU A 424 10.02 -20.19 -8.93
N THR A 425 8.77 -20.15 -8.47
CA THR A 425 7.88 -18.99 -8.62
C THR A 425 6.98 -18.82 -7.40
N ILE A 426 6.72 -17.56 -7.02
CA ILE A 426 5.84 -17.20 -5.90
C ILE A 426 5.03 -15.97 -6.25
N ALA A 427 3.77 -15.94 -5.83
CA ALA A 427 2.84 -14.85 -6.12
C ALA A 427 1.88 -14.60 -4.96
N TRP A 428 2.02 -13.46 -4.27
CA TRP A 428 1.00 -12.99 -3.34
C TRP A 428 -0.29 -12.64 -4.07
N HIS A 429 -1.40 -13.10 -3.52
CA HIS A 429 -2.74 -12.72 -3.97
C HIS A 429 -3.02 -11.24 -3.65
N PRO A 430 -3.80 -10.51 -4.48
CA PRO A 430 -4.14 -9.09 -4.28
C PRO A 430 -4.67 -8.67 -2.90
N ASN A 431 -5.31 -9.57 -2.14
CA ASN A 431 -5.78 -9.27 -0.77
C ASN A 431 -4.71 -9.40 0.33
N GLY A 432 -3.49 -9.85 0.02
CA GLY A 432 -2.38 -10.04 0.98
C GLY A 432 -2.55 -11.20 1.98
N LYS A 433 -3.67 -11.93 1.96
CA LYS A 433 -3.96 -13.06 2.86
C LYS A 433 -3.59 -14.42 2.29
N TYR A 434 -3.20 -14.49 1.01
CA TYR A 434 -2.94 -15.74 0.31
C TYR A 434 -1.65 -15.64 -0.51
N LEU A 435 -0.89 -16.72 -0.56
CA LEU A 435 0.38 -16.84 -1.27
C LEU A 435 0.38 -18.12 -2.09
N LEU A 436 0.55 -18.00 -3.39
CA LEU A 436 0.79 -19.13 -4.30
C LEU A 436 2.29 -19.39 -4.38
N VAL A 437 2.67 -20.67 -4.33
CA VAL A 437 4.05 -21.15 -4.40
C VAL A 437 4.13 -22.27 -5.42
N GLY A 438 5.00 -22.12 -6.42
CA GLY A 438 5.17 -23.04 -7.54
C GLY A 438 6.60 -23.55 -7.66
N GLY A 439 6.73 -24.83 -8.00
CA GLY A 439 8.00 -25.53 -8.16
C GLY A 439 7.76 -26.97 -8.62
N ASN A 440 8.83 -27.73 -8.86
CA ASN A 440 8.72 -29.15 -9.16
C ASN A 440 8.60 -29.96 -7.87
N GLU A 441 7.69 -30.92 -7.75
CA GLU A 441 7.75 -32.00 -6.75
C GLU A 441 8.06 -31.54 -5.29
N PHE A 442 7.30 -30.60 -4.72
CA PHE A 442 7.45 -30.20 -3.30
C PHE A 442 7.18 -31.35 -2.31
N ALA A 443 6.40 -32.33 -2.77
CA ALA A 443 6.18 -33.65 -2.22
C ALA A 443 5.92 -34.61 -3.41
N THR A 444 5.60 -35.89 -3.16
CA THR A 444 5.47 -36.96 -4.19
C THR A 444 4.26 -36.84 -5.15
N SER A 445 3.87 -35.61 -5.54
CA SER A 445 2.93 -35.25 -6.62
C SER A 445 2.46 -33.78 -6.57
N VAL A 446 3.09 -32.87 -5.80
CA VAL A 446 2.56 -31.51 -5.59
C VAL A 446 3.51 -30.45 -6.16
N ASP A 447 2.98 -29.64 -7.07
CA ASP A 447 3.75 -28.67 -7.88
C ASP A 447 3.32 -27.22 -7.63
N LEU A 448 2.07 -27.02 -7.21
CA LEU A 448 1.51 -25.71 -6.87
C LEU A 448 0.83 -25.79 -5.50
N ILE A 449 1.19 -24.90 -4.57
CA ILE A 449 0.63 -24.85 -3.22
C ILE A 449 0.05 -23.47 -2.95
N LEU A 450 -1.17 -23.44 -2.43
CA LEU A 450 -1.80 -22.23 -1.89
C LEU A 450 -1.70 -22.22 -0.36
N TYR A 451 -1.03 -21.20 0.16
CA TYR A 451 -1.00 -20.90 1.58
C TYR A 451 -1.94 -19.75 1.92
N LYS A 452 -2.66 -19.88 3.04
CA LYS A 452 -3.31 -18.78 3.75
C LYS A 452 -2.35 -18.21 4.79
N PHE A 453 -2.18 -16.90 4.79
CA PHE A 453 -1.31 -16.15 5.68
C PHE A 453 -2.13 -15.25 6.61
N ASN A 454 -1.79 -15.24 7.90
CA ASN A 454 -2.49 -14.44 8.93
C ASN A 454 -1.60 -13.34 9.55
N GLY A 455 -0.50 -12.96 8.89
CA GLY A 455 0.50 -12.05 9.44
C GLY A 455 1.56 -12.71 10.34
N ARG A 456 1.45 -14.02 10.61
CA ARG A 456 2.39 -14.78 11.46
C ARG A 456 2.78 -16.15 10.95
N ILE A 457 1.84 -16.92 10.39
CA ILE A 457 2.07 -18.28 9.90
C ILE A 457 1.45 -18.49 8.52
N LEU A 458 2.05 -19.39 7.75
CA LEU A 458 1.48 -19.95 6.52
C LEU A 458 0.78 -21.27 6.85
N LEU A 459 -0.48 -21.40 6.43
CA LEU A 459 -1.27 -22.63 6.50
C LEU A 459 -1.59 -23.07 5.07
N GLN A 460 -1.18 -24.26 4.65
CA GLN A 460 -1.61 -24.81 3.36
C GLN A 460 -3.12 -25.02 3.39
N VAL A 461 -3.82 -24.49 2.39
CA VAL A 461 -5.29 -24.61 2.27
C VAL A 461 -5.73 -25.31 0.99
N ASP A 462 -4.87 -25.32 -0.04
CA ASP A 462 -5.14 -25.96 -1.32
C ASP A 462 -3.82 -26.31 -2.04
N SER A 463 -3.87 -27.19 -3.04
CA SER A 463 -2.71 -27.58 -3.84
C SER A 463 -3.08 -28.31 -5.14
N GLU A 464 -2.32 -28.06 -6.19
CA GLU A 464 -2.50 -28.62 -7.52
C GLU A 464 -1.26 -29.39 -8.01
N ASN A 465 -1.50 -30.37 -8.87
CA ASN A 465 -0.48 -31.24 -9.48
C ASN A 465 -0.43 -30.97 -10.98
N PHE A 466 0.76 -30.67 -11.52
CA PHE A 466 0.99 -30.39 -12.93
C PHE A 466 1.87 -31.45 -13.62
N ALA A 467 2.40 -32.42 -12.88
CA ALA A 467 3.40 -33.43 -13.28
C ALA A 467 4.77 -32.87 -13.71
N THR A 468 4.81 -31.59 -14.09
CA THR A 468 6.00 -30.74 -14.14
C THR A 468 5.62 -29.40 -13.53
N GLY A 469 6.47 -28.85 -12.68
CA GLY A 469 6.24 -27.62 -11.95
C GLY A 469 5.86 -26.41 -12.84
N PRO A 470 5.09 -25.46 -12.32
CA PRO A 470 4.90 -24.18 -12.98
C PRO A 470 6.18 -23.35 -12.87
N ASP A 471 6.65 -22.81 -14.01
CA ASP A 471 7.83 -21.94 -14.09
C ASP A 471 7.44 -20.49 -13.75
N CYS A 472 6.18 -20.11 -14.03
CA CYS A 472 5.68 -18.76 -13.83
C CYS A 472 4.20 -18.72 -13.42
N ILE A 473 3.86 -17.77 -12.54
CA ILE A 473 2.51 -17.54 -12.02
C ILE A 473 2.24 -16.03 -12.05
N ASP A 474 0.99 -15.64 -12.34
CA ASP A 474 0.53 -14.27 -12.12
C ASP A 474 -0.95 -14.20 -11.75
N TRP A 475 -1.24 -13.49 -10.66
CA TRP A 475 -2.62 -13.21 -10.23
C TRP A 475 -3.25 -12.15 -11.12
N HIS A 476 -4.48 -12.38 -11.55
CA HIS A 476 -5.30 -11.36 -12.20
C HIS A 476 -5.48 -10.18 -11.24
N PRO A 477 -5.46 -8.91 -11.72
CA PRO A 477 -5.60 -7.73 -10.86
C PRO A 477 -6.83 -7.74 -9.94
N SER A 478 -7.89 -8.48 -10.32
CA SER A 478 -9.08 -8.65 -9.46
C SER A 478 -8.92 -9.61 -8.28
N GLY A 479 -7.88 -10.44 -8.25
CA GLY A 479 -7.72 -11.56 -7.31
C GLY A 479 -8.53 -12.82 -7.65
N ASN A 480 -9.67 -12.67 -8.35
CA ASN A 480 -10.58 -13.77 -8.65
C ASN A 480 -10.04 -14.82 -9.65
N PHE A 481 -8.87 -14.60 -10.25
CA PHE A 481 -8.25 -15.53 -11.18
C PHE A 481 -6.73 -15.55 -11.03
N VAL A 482 -6.09 -16.66 -11.38
CA VAL A 482 -4.63 -16.78 -11.52
C VAL A 482 -4.29 -17.51 -12.81
N ALA A 483 -3.26 -17.02 -13.50
CA ALA A 483 -2.66 -17.67 -14.67
C ALA A 483 -1.41 -18.43 -14.24
N VAL A 484 -1.28 -19.68 -14.70
CA VAL A 484 -0.19 -20.60 -14.34
C VAL A 484 0.43 -21.14 -15.63
N GLY A 485 1.72 -20.91 -15.81
CA GLY A 485 2.50 -21.33 -16.98
C GLY A 485 3.39 -22.55 -16.68
N PRO A 486 3.25 -23.67 -17.40
CA PRO A 486 3.98 -24.91 -17.14
C PRO A 486 5.40 -24.95 -17.75
N GLN A 487 6.27 -25.76 -17.14
CA GLN A 487 7.67 -25.90 -17.57
C GLN A 487 7.86 -26.82 -18.80
N SER A 488 6.99 -27.83 -18.99
CA SER A 488 6.76 -28.56 -20.27
C SER A 488 5.60 -29.55 -20.07
N SER A 489 5.54 -30.73 -20.71
CA SER A 489 5.41 -30.93 -22.17
C SER A 489 4.01 -31.46 -22.55
N THR A 490 3.11 -31.57 -21.56
CA THR A 490 1.83 -32.30 -21.63
C THR A 490 0.64 -31.47 -21.12
N ARG A 491 0.89 -30.21 -20.74
CA ARG A 491 -0.12 -29.30 -20.16
C ARG A 491 -0.03 -27.89 -20.73
N ASP A 492 -1.14 -27.21 -20.51
CA ASP A 492 -1.59 -25.99 -21.16
C ASP A 492 -1.28 -24.75 -20.29
N LEU A 493 -1.41 -23.54 -20.85
CA LEU A 493 -1.58 -22.34 -20.03
C LEU A 493 -2.92 -22.46 -19.30
N THR A 494 -2.91 -22.61 -17.98
CA THR A 494 -4.13 -22.82 -17.19
C THR A 494 -4.53 -21.56 -16.42
N ILE A 495 -5.82 -21.22 -16.47
CA ILE A 495 -6.44 -20.19 -15.65
C ILE A 495 -7.29 -20.86 -14.58
N PHE A 496 -7.01 -20.59 -13.31
CA PHE A 496 -7.89 -20.95 -12.19
C PHE A 496 -8.73 -19.74 -11.82
N SER A 497 -10.01 -19.95 -11.51
CA SER A 497 -10.75 -19.02 -10.68
C SER A 497 -10.39 -19.24 -9.20
N PHE A 498 -10.47 -18.18 -8.41
CA PHE A 498 -10.18 -18.18 -6.99
C PHE A 498 -11.29 -17.50 -6.18
N ASP A 499 -11.70 -18.14 -5.08
CA ASP A 499 -12.49 -17.51 -4.01
C ASP A 499 -12.08 -18.06 -2.62
N GLU A 500 -12.50 -17.40 -1.54
CA GLU A 500 -12.11 -17.78 -0.16
C GLU A 500 -12.82 -19.04 0.38
N VAL A 501 -13.66 -19.72 -0.41
CA VAL A 501 -14.48 -20.90 -0.04
C VAL A 501 -14.03 -22.16 -0.77
N ASN A 502 -13.89 -22.07 -2.10
CA ASN A 502 -13.53 -23.16 -3.00
C ASN A 502 -12.04 -23.16 -3.39
N TYR A 503 -11.30 -22.09 -3.03
CA TYR A 503 -9.90 -21.90 -3.41
C TYR A 503 -9.68 -21.99 -4.92
N LEU A 504 -8.77 -22.83 -5.42
CA LEU A 504 -8.45 -22.91 -6.85
C LEU A 504 -9.45 -23.84 -7.56
N VAL A 505 -10.04 -23.33 -8.65
CA VAL A 505 -10.90 -24.11 -9.54
C VAL A 505 -10.48 -23.87 -10.98
N GLU A 506 -10.06 -24.91 -11.71
CA GLU A 506 -9.70 -24.79 -13.14
C GLU A 506 -10.87 -24.19 -13.93
N LYS A 507 -10.63 -23.03 -14.55
CA LYS A 507 -11.66 -22.25 -15.25
C LYS A 507 -11.59 -22.45 -16.76
N THR A 508 -10.38 -22.39 -17.31
CA THR A 508 -10.09 -22.58 -18.73
C THR A 508 -8.60 -22.85 -18.92
N ARG A 509 -8.22 -23.43 -20.06
CA ARG A 509 -6.84 -23.69 -20.41
C ARG A 509 -6.62 -23.58 -21.92
N MET A 510 -5.38 -23.29 -22.33
CA MET A 510 -4.98 -23.12 -23.72
C MET A 510 -3.78 -24.02 -24.06
N ASP A 511 -4.00 -25.00 -24.95
CA ASP A 511 -2.94 -25.88 -25.47
C ASP A 511 -1.91 -25.07 -26.26
N LEU A 512 -0.66 -25.13 -25.80
CA LEU A 512 0.48 -24.43 -26.41
C LEU A 512 1.31 -25.32 -27.34
N GLY A 513 0.96 -26.62 -27.47
CA GLY A 513 1.64 -27.57 -28.35
C GLY A 513 2.97 -28.10 -27.79
N ALA A 514 3.01 -28.50 -26.52
CA ALA A 514 4.20 -28.98 -25.81
C ALA A 514 5.35 -27.96 -25.70
N VAL A 515 5.02 -26.67 -25.60
CA VAL A 515 5.94 -25.53 -25.51
C VAL A 515 6.07 -25.08 -24.05
N ALA A 516 7.29 -24.74 -23.62
CA ALA A 516 7.56 -24.26 -22.26
C ALA A 516 7.29 -22.75 -22.15
N THR A 517 6.77 -22.30 -21.00
CA THR A 517 6.55 -20.87 -20.70
C THR A 517 7.38 -20.42 -19.50
N SER A 518 8.26 -19.42 -19.67
CA SER A 518 9.09 -18.88 -18.58
C SER A 518 8.56 -17.58 -17.97
N GLY A 519 7.54 -16.98 -18.59
CA GLY A 519 6.89 -15.77 -18.09
C GLY A 519 5.42 -15.74 -18.46
N VAL A 520 4.58 -15.40 -17.48
CA VAL A 520 3.16 -15.06 -17.65
C VAL A 520 2.91 -13.76 -16.90
N LYS A 521 2.21 -12.80 -17.52
CA LYS A 521 1.66 -11.62 -16.83
C LYS A 521 0.31 -11.21 -17.39
N TRP A 522 -0.60 -10.95 -16.47
CA TRP A 522 -1.80 -10.18 -16.77
C TRP A 522 -1.42 -8.76 -17.15
N ARG A 523 -2.10 -8.23 -18.16
CA ARG A 523 -2.13 -6.79 -18.37
C ARG A 523 -2.78 -6.15 -17.14
N PRO A 524 -2.31 -4.99 -16.66
CA PRO A 524 -2.84 -4.37 -15.45
C PRO A 524 -4.36 -4.04 -15.48
N ASP A 525 -5.01 -4.03 -16.64
CA ASP A 525 -6.47 -3.87 -16.77
C ASP A 525 -7.26 -5.19 -16.59
N GLY A 526 -6.58 -6.34 -16.49
CA GLY A 526 -7.15 -7.69 -16.38
C GLY A 526 -7.66 -8.29 -17.70
N ASN A 527 -7.76 -7.50 -18.77
CA ASN A 527 -8.42 -7.92 -20.01
C ASN A 527 -7.54 -8.80 -20.91
N PHE A 528 -6.23 -8.85 -20.65
CA PHE A 528 -5.25 -9.57 -21.46
C PHE A 528 -4.21 -10.30 -20.61
N ILE A 529 -3.62 -11.36 -21.18
CA ILE A 529 -2.47 -12.09 -20.64
C ILE A 529 -1.39 -12.12 -21.72
N ALA A 530 -0.15 -11.78 -21.36
CA ALA A 530 1.01 -12.10 -22.18
C ALA A 530 1.76 -13.30 -21.60
N ILE A 531 2.26 -14.17 -22.49
CA ILE A 531 3.22 -15.23 -22.15
C ILE A 531 4.48 -15.14 -23.01
N THR A 532 5.64 -15.49 -22.43
CA THR A 532 6.82 -15.87 -23.20
C THR A 532 6.81 -17.37 -23.44
N THR A 533 7.36 -17.81 -24.57
CA THR A 533 7.45 -19.23 -24.91
C THR A 533 8.80 -19.57 -25.53
N ASN A 534 9.24 -20.82 -25.44
CA ASN A 534 10.46 -21.27 -26.13
C ASN A 534 10.26 -21.56 -27.64
N ASN A 535 9.09 -21.25 -28.22
CA ASN A 535 8.82 -21.38 -29.65
C ASN A 535 9.41 -20.20 -30.44
N ALA A 536 10.30 -20.47 -31.40
CA ALA A 536 11.00 -19.43 -32.17
C ALA A 536 10.08 -18.43 -32.91
N THR A 537 8.92 -18.88 -33.43
CA THR A 537 7.99 -18.04 -34.19
C THR A 537 6.92 -17.38 -33.30
N ARG A 538 6.65 -17.96 -32.14
CA ARG A 538 5.62 -17.55 -31.17
C ARG A 538 6.21 -17.31 -29.78
N GLY A 539 7.40 -16.71 -29.75
CA GLY A 539 8.17 -16.49 -28.52
C GLY A 539 7.49 -15.54 -27.54
N ILE A 540 6.55 -14.72 -28.03
CA ILE A 540 5.58 -13.97 -27.22
C ILE A 540 4.18 -14.23 -27.79
N VAL A 541 3.20 -14.52 -26.94
CA VAL A 541 1.78 -14.65 -27.31
C VAL A 541 0.93 -13.84 -26.33
N VAL A 542 -0.11 -13.18 -26.84
CA VAL A 542 -1.08 -12.41 -26.05
C VAL A 542 -2.48 -12.96 -26.27
N TYR A 543 -3.16 -13.25 -25.17
CA TYR A 543 -4.56 -13.66 -25.13
C TYR A 543 -5.42 -12.56 -24.55
N SER A 544 -6.61 -12.32 -25.08
CA SER A 544 -7.67 -11.62 -24.35
C SER A 544 -8.42 -12.59 -23.44
N PHE A 545 -8.91 -12.10 -22.32
CA PHE A 545 -9.65 -12.87 -21.33
C PHE A 545 -10.98 -12.20 -20.99
N THR A 546 -12.06 -12.98 -21.05
CA THR A 546 -13.44 -12.49 -20.84
C THR A 546 -14.05 -12.93 -19.51
N GLY A 547 -13.22 -13.29 -18.52
CA GLY A 547 -13.68 -13.89 -17.25
C GLY A 547 -14.04 -15.39 -17.35
N SER A 548 -13.94 -15.98 -18.54
CA SER A 548 -14.33 -17.38 -18.79
C SER A 548 -13.48 -18.12 -19.82
N THR A 549 -13.02 -17.43 -20.87
CA THR A 549 -12.30 -18.03 -22.00
C THR A 549 -11.10 -17.17 -22.40
N LEU A 550 -10.06 -17.82 -22.93
CA LEU A 550 -8.92 -17.19 -23.57
C LEU A 550 -9.11 -17.16 -25.09
N PHE A 551 -8.84 -16.03 -25.72
CA PHE A 551 -8.75 -15.90 -27.18
C PHE A 551 -7.40 -15.32 -27.56
N GLU A 552 -6.68 -15.94 -28.48
CA GLU A 552 -5.43 -15.37 -28.99
C GLU A 552 -5.73 -14.09 -29.78
N VAL A 553 -5.04 -13.00 -29.46
CA VAL A 553 -5.22 -11.70 -30.13
C VAL A 553 -3.95 -11.18 -30.79
N ALA A 554 -2.77 -11.60 -30.34
CA ALA A 554 -1.49 -11.27 -30.97
C ALA A 554 -0.42 -12.31 -30.66
N TYR A 555 0.55 -12.48 -31.54
CA TYR A 555 1.81 -13.17 -31.25
C TYR A 555 2.96 -12.50 -32.02
N THR A 556 4.19 -12.72 -31.58
CA THR A 556 5.38 -12.31 -32.33
C THR A 556 6.59 -13.19 -32.01
N SER A 557 7.57 -13.21 -32.92
CA SER A 557 8.82 -13.94 -32.75
C SER A 557 9.76 -13.21 -31.80
N TYR A 558 10.34 -13.93 -30.84
CA TYR A 558 11.45 -13.46 -29.99
C TYR A 558 12.69 -14.36 -30.11
N GLY A 559 12.68 -15.31 -31.06
CA GLY A 559 13.54 -16.49 -30.97
C GLY A 559 13.09 -17.43 -29.85
N THR A 560 13.95 -18.39 -29.48
CA THR A 560 13.66 -19.40 -28.45
C THR A 560 14.06 -18.96 -27.03
N GLY A 561 14.46 -17.70 -26.85
CA GLY A 561 15.16 -17.22 -25.67
C GLY A 561 14.39 -16.22 -24.80
N ALA A 562 13.07 -16.07 -24.98
CA ALA A 562 12.25 -15.14 -24.20
C ALA A 562 12.08 -15.62 -22.76
N GLN A 563 12.71 -14.94 -21.80
CA GLN A 563 12.75 -15.36 -20.39
C GLN A 563 11.66 -14.71 -19.55
N SER A 564 11.52 -13.38 -19.65
CA SER A 564 10.65 -12.60 -18.76
C SER A 564 9.95 -11.49 -19.52
N LEU A 565 8.79 -11.08 -19.01
CA LEU A 565 7.96 -10.02 -19.60
C LEU A 565 7.34 -9.16 -18.50
N SER A 566 7.10 -7.89 -18.81
CA SER A 566 6.48 -6.92 -17.90
C SER A 566 5.67 -5.89 -18.68
N TRP A 567 4.38 -5.80 -18.37
CA TRP A 567 3.51 -4.76 -18.89
C TRP A 567 3.83 -3.41 -18.24
N SER A 568 3.70 -2.34 -19.02
CA SER A 568 3.64 -0.99 -18.47
C SER A 568 2.40 -0.79 -17.56
N PRO A 569 2.43 0.12 -16.58
CA PRO A 569 1.26 0.48 -15.77
C PRO A 569 0.07 1.06 -16.56
N ASP A 570 0.26 1.53 -17.79
CA ASP A 570 -0.85 1.88 -18.70
C ASP A 570 -1.31 0.70 -19.58
N GLY A 571 -0.59 -0.42 -19.53
CA GLY A 571 -0.78 -1.63 -20.32
C GLY A 571 -0.62 -1.44 -21.83
N ARG A 572 -0.13 -0.29 -22.30
CA ARG A 572 0.10 -0.03 -23.74
C ARG A 572 1.38 -0.66 -24.25
N TYR A 573 2.35 -0.91 -23.36
CA TYR A 573 3.66 -1.42 -23.72
C TYR A 573 3.93 -2.74 -23.00
N LEU A 574 4.65 -3.62 -23.69
CA LEU A 574 5.14 -4.87 -23.14
C LEU A 574 6.66 -4.88 -23.28
N ALA A 575 7.38 -4.81 -22.16
CA ALA A 575 8.80 -5.05 -22.14
C ALA A 575 9.06 -6.56 -22.04
N VAL A 576 9.98 -7.07 -22.84
CA VAL A 576 10.39 -8.49 -22.85
C VAL A 576 11.90 -8.58 -22.75
N ALA A 577 12.38 -9.45 -21.88
CA ALA A 577 13.79 -9.75 -21.65
C ALA A 577 14.10 -11.20 -22.05
N GLY A 578 15.29 -11.43 -22.61
CA GLY A 578 15.74 -12.76 -23.00
C GLY A 578 17.04 -12.77 -23.80
N THR A 579 17.31 -13.89 -24.45
CA THR A 579 18.33 -14.03 -25.51
C THR A 579 17.66 -13.81 -26.87
N ASN A 580 17.94 -12.69 -27.54
CA ASN A 580 17.41 -12.36 -28.86
C ASN A 580 18.53 -11.81 -29.77
N VAL A 581 18.40 -11.99 -31.08
CA VAL A 581 19.38 -11.58 -32.10
C VAL A 581 19.32 -10.06 -32.29
N GLY A 582 20.05 -9.33 -31.43
CA GLY A 582 20.30 -7.89 -31.57
C GLY A 582 20.15 -7.08 -30.27
N ALA A 583 19.28 -7.49 -29.35
CA ALA A 583 19.07 -6.82 -28.07
C ALA A 583 18.42 -7.77 -27.04
N ALA A 584 18.92 -7.79 -25.80
CA ALA A 584 18.35 -8.62 -24.74
C ALA A 584 17.05 -8.06 -24.16
N LEU A 585 16.82 -6.74 -24.23
CA LEU A 585 15.57 -6.07 -23.88
C LEU A 585 14.88 -5.52 -25.14
N THR A 586 13.61 -5.84 -25.33
CA THR A 586 12.75 -5.23 -26.35
C THR A 586 11.47 -4.69 -25.74
N ILE A 587 11.07 -3.48 -26.13
CA ILE A 587 9.78 -2.85 -25.79
C ILE A 587 8.89 -2.95 -27.02
N TYR A 588 7.71 -3.54 -26.82
CA TYR A 588 6.63 -3.61 -27.81
C TYR A 588 5.53 -2.61 -27.46
N GLU A 589 4.90 -2.02 -28.47
CA GLU A 589 3.59 -1.40 -28.35
C GLU A 589 2.51 -2.46 -28.62
N PHE A 590 1.51 -2.54 -27.75
CA PHE A 590 0.35 -3.42 -27.90
C PHE A 590 -0.88 -2.62 -28.34
N THR A 591 -1.40 -2.93 -29.52
CA THR A 591 -2.57 -2.23 -30.11
C THR A 591 -3.91 -2.91 -29.81
N GLY A 592 -3.94 -3.88 -28.90
CA GLY A 592 -5.09 -4.76 -28.67
C GLY A 592 -5.13 -5.99 -29.60
N THR A 593 -4.48 -5.93 -30.76
CA THR A 593 -4.45 -7.01 -31.78
C THR A 593 -3.07 -7.27 -32.38
N ASN A 594 -2.07 -6.43 -32.12
CA ASN A 594 -0.72 -6.60 -32.64
C ASN A 594 0.33 -6.15 -31.60
N LEU A 595 1.52 -6.75 -31.67
CA LEU A 595 2.72 -6.34 -30.94
C LEU A 595 3.73 -5.74 -31.91
N ASN A 596 3.87 -4.41 -31.90
CA ASN A 596 4.82 -3.69 -32.75
C ASN A 596 6.13 -3.50 -31.99
N VAL A 597 7.28 -3.88 -32.55
CA VAL A 597 8.60 -3.55 -31.97
C VAL A 597 8.75 -2.03 -31.96
N LEU A 598 8.85 -1.44 -30.78
CA LEU A 598 8.99 0.00 -30.59
C LEU A 598 10.44 0.39 -30.28
N LYS A 599 11.13 -0.40 -29.44
CA LYS A 599 12.54 -0.18 -29.11
C LYS A 599 13.26 -1.49 -28.79
N GLN A 600 14.47 -1.64 -29.32
CA GLN A 600 15.44 -2.65 -28.91
C GLN A 600 16.58 -1.98 -28.13
N ILE A 601 16.96 -2.55 -27.00
CA ILE A 601 17.91 -1.99 -26.03
C ILE A 601 19.00 -3.04 -25.74
N PRO A 602 20.24 -2.82 -26.21
CA PRO A 602 21.38 -3.67 -25.84
C PRO A 602 21.66 -3.61 -24.35
N PHE A 603 21.89 -4.76 -23.72
CA PHE A 603 22.15 -4.87 -22.28
C PHE A 603 23.21 -5.94 -21.97
N CYS A 604 22.87 -7.22 -22.05
CA CYS A 604 23.85 -8.31 -21.94
C CYS A 604 23.54 -9.40 -22.97
N ALA A 605 24.25 -10.54 -22.93
CA ALA A 605 23.99 -11.65 -23.86
C ALA A 605 22.68 -12.40 -23.54
N THR A 606 22.30 -12.48 -22.26
CA THR A 606 21.05 -13.11 -21.79
C THR A 606 20.50 -12.34 -20.60
N ALA A 607 19.38 -11.63 -20.81
CA ALA A 607 18.59 -11.07 -19.73
C ALA A 607 17.59 -12.11 -19.22
N TYR A 608 17.50 -12.30 -17.90
CA TYR A 608 16.54 -13.22 -17.29
C TYR A 608 15.31 -12.52 -16.75
N ALA A 609 15.41 -11.24 -16.37
CA ALA A 609 14.36 -10.54 -15.65
C ALA A 609 14.11 -9.13 -16.20
N VAL A 610 12.84 -8.72 -16.25
CA VAL A 610 12.44 -7.34 -16.54
C VAL A 610 11.27 -6.93 -15.65
N ALA A 611 11.31 -5.70 -15.13
CA ALA A 611 10.18 -5.09 -14.42
C ALA A 611 10.05 -3.61 -14.77
N TRP A 612 8.91 -3.24 -15.37
CA TRP A 612 8.48 -1.86 -15.47
C TRP A 612 8.23 -1.30 -14.06
N HIS A 613 8.65 -0.05 -13.84
CA HIS A 613 8.46 0.64 -12.59
C HIS A 613 7.01 1.18 -12.48
N PRO A 614 6.38 1.14 -11.29
CA PRO A 614 5.01 1.61 -11.00
C PRO A 614 4.59 2.96 -11.60
N ASN A 615 5.48 3.97 -11.62
CA ASN A 615 5.18 5.29 -12.20
C ASN A 615 5.27 5.37 -13.74
N GLY A 616 5.66 4.28 -14.39
CA GLY A 616 5.82 4.18 -15.84
C GLY A 616 7.13 4.71 -16.45
N ARG A 617 7.96 5.44 -15.69
CA ARG A 617 9.15 6.13 -16.24
C ARG A 617 10.42 5.29 -16.31
N TYR A 618 10.46 4.12 -15.67
CA TYR A 618 11.68 3.33 -15.54
C TYR A 618 11.44 1.84 -15.83
N ILE A 619 12.48 1.14 -16.28
CA ILE A 619 12.49 -0.31 -16.47
C ILE A 619 13.76 -0.87 -15.83
N ALA A 620 13.62 -1.78 -14.87
CA ALA A 620 14.73 -2.58 -14.35
C ALA A 620 14.91 -3.83 -15.21
N VAL A 621 16.15 -4.17 -15.57
CA VAL A 621 16.51 -5.41 -16.26
C VAL A 621 17.69 -6.07 -15.56
N GLY A 622 17.61 -7.39 -15.40
CA GLY A 622 18.64 -8.24 -14.83
C GLY A 622 19.04 -9.38 -15.77
N GLY A 623 20.31 -9.78 -15.75
CA GLY A 623 20.83 -10.89 -16.55
C GLY A 623 22.17 -11.42 -16.05
N ILE A 624 22.87 -12.18 -16.90
CA ILE A 624 24.25 -12.64 -16.62
C ILE A 624 25.26 -11.50 -16.68
N THR A 625 26.45 -11.70 -16.07
CA THR A 625 27.62 -10.82 -16.20
C THR A 625 27.78 -10.31 -17.64
N PRO A 626 27.66 -9.00 -17.85
CA PRO A 626 27.57 -8.43 -19.19
C PRO A 626 28.92 -8.36 -19.90
N SER A 627 28.87 -8.11 -21.20
CA SER A 627 30.02 -7.61 -21.95
C SER A 627 30.42 -6.20 -21.46
N THR A 628 31.69 -5.84 -21.67
CA THR A 628 32.31 -4.57 -21.25
C THR A 628 31.40 -3.34 -21.40
N GLY A 629 31.12 -2.65 -20.29
CA GLY A 629 30.44 -1.35 -20.25
C GLY A 629 29.06 -1.31 -19.58
N ASN A 630 28.51 -2.47 -19.25
CA ASN A 630 27.22 -2.63 -18.54
C ASN A 630 27.43 -3.35 -17.19
N GLU A 631 26.39 -3.43 -16.36
CA GLU A 631 26.39 -4.18 -15.07
C GLU A 631 25.28 -5.28 -15.05
N GLU A 632 25.28 -6.24 -14.13
CA GLU A 632 24.25 -7.31 -14.10
C GLU A 632 22.82 -6.80 -13.86
N LEU A 633 22.68 -5.60 -13.30
CA LEU A 633 21.43 -4.89 -13.09
C LEU A 633 21.52 -3.47 -13.68
N GLU A 634 20.60 -3.15 -14.58
CA GLU A 634 20.44 -1.79 -15.11
C GLU A 634 18.99 -1.30 -14.98
N VAL A 635 18.85 -0.01 -14.66
CA VAL A 635 17.56 0.70 -14.67
C VAL A 635 17.62 1.79 -15.74
N PHE A 636 16.78 1.63 -16.77
CA PHE A 636 16.64 2.55 -17.89
C PHE A 636 15.51 3.54 -17.61
N GLU A 637 15.74 4.83 -17.86
CA GLU A 637 14.65 5.80 -17.97
C GLU A 637 14.04 5.76 -19.38
N VAL A 638 12.71 5.65 -19.44
CA VAL A 638 11.91 5.62 -20.66
C VAL A 638 11.63 7.04 -21.12
N ALA A 639 11.91 7.34 -22.39
CA ALA A 639 11.59 8.62 -23.01
C ALA A 639 10.26 8.52 -23.77
N PHE A 640 9.43 9.56 -23.65
CA PHE A 640 8.11 9.63 -24.26
C PHE A 640 8.06 10.72 -25.35
N GLY A 641 7.15 10.60 -26.30
CA GLY A 641 7.04 11.46 -27.48
C GLY A 641 5.82 12.38 -27.44
N SER A 642 5.24 12.66 -28.61
CA SER A 642 3.91 13.26 -28.77
C SER A 642 2.93 12.27 -29.43
N GLU A 643 1.62 12.34 -29.14
CA GLU A 643 0.61 11.52 -29.83
C GLU A 643 0.22 12.16 -31.15
N LEU A 644 -0.16 11.27 -32.07
CA LEU A 644 -0.70 11.59 -33.38
C LEU A 644 -2.10 10.96 -33.57
N PHE A 645 -2.72 10.46 -32.49
CA PHE A 645 -3.99 9.73 -32.52
C PHE A 645 -5.08 10.41 -31.70
N ASN A 646 -6.25 10.58 -32.30
CA ASN A 646 -7.44 11.08 -31.63
C ASN A 646 -8.16 9.95 -30.87
N GLN A 647 -8.56 10.22 -29.62
CA GLN A 647 -9.67 9.56 -28.92
C GLN A 647 -9.58 8.05 -28.60
N ALA A 648 -8.39 7.51 -28.28
CA ALA A 648 -8.27 6.13 -27.79
C ALA A 648 -7.57 6.03 -26.42
N VAL A 649 -8.38 5.89 -25.36
CA VAL A 649 -7.99 5.33 -24.04
C VAL A 649 -6.71 5.92 -23.44
N SER A 650 -6.57 7.25 -23.45
CA SER A 650 -5.43 7.89 -22.80
C SER A 650 -5.51 7.75 -21.27
N ASN A 651 -4.35 7.59 -20.63
CA ASN A 651 -4.19 7.78 -19.19
C ASN A 651 -3.85 9.25 -18.91
N SER A 652 -4.68 10.13 -19.47
CA SER A 652 -4.63 11.59 -19.36
C SER A 652 -5.30 12.08 -18.09
N LEU A 653 -5.33 13.40 -17.90
CA LEU A 653 -6.43 14.00 -17.18
C LEU A 653 -7.69 13.88 -18.06
N ILE A 654 -8.81 13.43 -17.49
CA ILE A 654 -10.09 13.21 -18.19
C ILE A 654 -11.22 13.86 -17.39
N PHE A 655 -12.03 14.65 -18.07
CA PHE A 655 -13.25 15.25 -17.54
C PHE A 655 -14.48 14.63 -18.21
N GLY A 656 -15.26 13.86 -17.45
CA GLY A 656 -16.43 13.13 -17.92
C GLY A 656 -16.18 11.65 -18.23
N ASN A 657 -17.25 10.93 -18.58
CA ASN A 657 -17.19 9.62 -19.22
C ASN A 657 -18.45 9.39 -20.08
N SER A 658 -18.40 9.80 -21.35
CA SER A 658 -19.55 9.78 -22.27
C SER A 658 -20.17 8.38 -22.45
N SER A 659 -19.36 7.32 -22.30
CA SER A 659 -19.82 5.93 -22.40
C SER A 659 -20.84 5.52 -21.31
N LEU A 660 -20.94 6.27 -20.23
CA LEU A 660 -21.90 6.06 -19.14
C LEU A 660 -23.10 7.02 -19.19
N GLY A 661 -23.17 7.89 -20.21
CA GLY A 661 -24.25 8.86 -20.39
C GLY A 661 -24.08 10.13 -19.55
N SER A 662 -24.91 11.13 -19.82
CA SER A 662 -24.70 12.52 -19.37
C SER A 662 -24.76 12.76 -17.86
N ILE A 663 -25.25 11.78 -17.08
CA ILE A 663 -25.16 11.84 -15.61
C ILE A 663 -23.73 11.65 -15.09
N TYR A 664 -22.78 11.26 -15.95
CA TYR A 664 -21.34 11.17 -15.66
C TYR A 664 -20.52 12.34 -16.24
N ASP A 665 -21.16 13.28 -16.94
CA ASP A 665 -20.51 14.49 -17.42
C ASP A 665 -19.95 15.29 -16.25
N LEU A 666 -18.81 15.96 -16.46
CA LEU A 666 -18.15 16.76 -15.44
C LEU A 666 -18.27 18.23 -15.81
N ASN A 667 -18.80 19.04 -14.89
CA ASN A 667 -18.82 20.48 -15.04
C ASN A 667 -17.43 21.04 -14.72
N VAL A 668 -16.87 21.87 -15.61
CA VAL A 668 -15.51 22.40 -15.46
C VAL A 668 -15.57 23.91 -15.62
N ARG A 669 -15.17 24.66 -14.59
CA ARG A 669 -15.26 26.12 -14.57
C ARG A 669 -13.94 26.77 -14.18
N ALA A 670 -13.44 27.63 -15.06
CA ALA A 670 -12.44 28.64 -14.71
C ALA A 670 -13.15 29.88 -14.16
N LEU A 671 -12.78 30.31 -12.96
CA LEU A 671 -13.33 31.51 -12.33
C LEU A 671 -12.75 32.78 -12.98
N ALA A 672 -13.39 33.92 -12.72
CA ALA A 672 -13.01 35.19 -13.32
C ALA A 672 -11.59 35.62 -12.89
N GLY A 673 -10.67 35.70 -13.87
CA GLY A 673 -9.25 36.00 -13.61
C GLY A 673 -8.36 34.78 -13.41
N ALA A 674 -8.92 33.56 -13.49
CA ALA A 674 -8.12 32.34 -13.44
C ALA A 674 -7.20 32.21 -14.67
N ASN A 675 -5.95 31.83 -14.43
CA ASN A 675 -4.92 31.53 -15.41
C ASN A 675 -4.48 30.07 -15.24
N ILE A 676 -4.77 29.24 -16.23
CA ILE A 676 -4.50 27.80 -16.18
C ILE A 676 -3.33 27.48 -17.11
N GLU A 677 -2.15 27.24 -16.53
CA GLU A 677 -0.99 26.71 -17.23
C GLU A 677 -1.09 25.19 -17.28
N TYR A 678 -0.95 24.61 -18.48
CA TYR A 678 -1.23 23.21 -18.73
C TYR A 678 -0.12 22.54 -19.55
N ASP A 679 0.48 21.49 -19.00
CA ASP A 679 1.52 20.67 -19.63
C ASP A 679 1.14 19.18 -19.61
N GLY A 680 0.88 18.59 -20.79
CA GLY A 680 0.51 17.18 -20.95
C GLY A 680 -0.66 16.90 -21.90
N ILE A 681 -1.54 15.95 -21.53
CA ILE A 681 -2.79 15.63 -22.27
C ILE A 681 -4.01 15.83 -21.36
N LEU A 682 -4.95 16.65 -21.82
CA LEU A 682 -6.27 16.81 -21.20
C LEU A 682 -7.36 16.38 -22.20
N ASN A 683 -8.28 15.53 -21.76
CA ASN A 683 -9.45 15.13 -22.55
C ASN A 683 -10.75 15.54 -21.87
N TYR A 684 -11.70 16.01 -22.68
CA TYR A 684 -13.08 16.25 -22.29
C TYR A 684 -13.94 15.17 -22.95
N ASP A 685 -14.49 14.27 -22.13
CA ASP A 685 -15.23 13.06 -22.51
C ASP A 685 -16.64 13.11 -21.91
N CYS A 686 -17.37 14.19 -22.19
CA CYS A 686 -18.78 14.36 -21.83
C CYS A 686 -19.68 14.10 -23.04
N VAL A 687 -20.96 13.83 -22.80
CA VAL A 687 -21.95 13.74 -23.88
C VAL A 687 -22.15 15.11 -24.54
N ALA A 688 -22.25 15.12 -25.88
CA ALA A 688 -22.36 16.32 -26.71
C ALA A 688 -23.80 16.83 -26.87
#